data_AF-A0A5R8YHM0-F1
#
_entry.id   AF-A0A5R8YHM0-F1
#
_cell.length_a   1.000
_cell.length_b   1.000
_cell.length_c   1.000
_cell.angle_alpha   90.00
_cell.angle_beta   90.00
_cell.angle_gamma   90.00
#
_symmetry.space_group_name_H-M   'P 1'
#
loop_
_entity.id
_entity.type
_entity.pdbx_description
1 polymer ?
#
loop_
_entity_poly.entity_id
_entity_poly.type
_entity_poly.pdbx_seq_one_letter_code
_entity_poly.pdbx_strand_id
1 'polypeptide(L)'
;MTILRGLPDLGAPLVSLPGTVFRGYEDSGLAIALPDRLDLERAADGTPVLLVTLVRGEQEPYGRIEAGFAIGSPLSEIGEAAARQAEKQGELLRVAAADLRGGVLEVTARLGPVAEEVLTPPVELAPDLLTRARVSVALAPRAAVAAARLVEDATLPVTATLRLTLRAVAPRLPLATTVDPHEIAVRLAARFGAQAALTVEDLAGGLGELLAGSLTPSAPGPGDEAGGPVTDEARGRALALRLKEILARPEVSAQVSAQGRYLLRHPDEVLPGQERVDLAVPAAVLVDRVVTLDPFAAARALSGGTLDRHVRRVTTPPLPAGHVVVEFAANLPEPVAGLLALLADLRIPPAPPLRPQPVTAGAALDGPGRTGTAGVVLAAGEEPSGEARLRALLDLPGGPAEVAGPWRPASDRHVLLGPADFPLPLTVVRAPAELTRLATAEVVTADGRVAARLDGATPMTAVPLRPEDLPARVVIRPTGPGRVIELPLGGRDRLDLDLVTLPGYGAQRATIACRKPPVRVEWRAEGADDPPRSVRLDRDRPAAEIRWIATSPFQPGLVWRVADGDQAGPWSAPVAPAERLVIVADEAKPIVVNGVEMRPDDAEPGVWTYLPPGPFLELGQDGRPAIGLIEAGATAFLQVTTRLDLPEAARAALLGELRRRASGEPERVRPAPVAVRRVALEARPPDGAWAPVAEGTSSGLPPWTTALAATLDPGQAAAVKAALSGTRGRLRLVGELDAPAGPEIRVRDVADLLEPTR
;
A
#
# COMPACT_ATOMS: atom_id res chain seq x y z
N MET A 1 0.55 15.60 -15.58
CA MET A 1 -0.87 15.26 -15.34
C MET A 1 -1.01 14.82 -13.91
N THR A 2 -1.76 15.58 -13.11
CA THR A 2 -2.02 15.24 -11.72
C THR A 2 -3.00 14.08 -11.67
N ILE A 3 -2.60 12.91 -11.15
CA ILE A 3 -3.50 11.77 -10.98
C ILE A 3 -4.54 12.15 -9.91
N LEU A 4 -5.82 12.27 -10.32
CA LEU A 4 -6.96 12.62 -9.45
C LEU A 4 -7.77 11.39 -9.01
N ARG A 5 -7.76 10.33 -9.83
CA ARG A 5 -8.50 9.10 -9.57
C ARG A 5 -8.13 8.50 -8.22
N GLY A 6 -9.13 8.14 -7.43
CA GLY A 6 -8.96 7.55 -6.11
C GLY A 6 -8.59 8.54 -5.00
N LEU A 7 -8.62 9.85 -5.25
CA LEU A 7 -8.59 10.86 -4.17
C LEU A 7 -9.99 11.03 -3.54
N PRO A 8 -10.10 11.47 -2.27
CA PRO A 8 -11.37 11.84 -1.66
C PRO A 8 -12.12 12.88 -2.49
N ASP A 9 -13.35 12.58 -2.88
CA ASP A 9 -14.23 13.52 -3.57
C ASP A 9 -15.09 14.28 -2.55
N LEU A 10 -14.75 15.55 -2.31
CA LEU A 10 -15.44 16.38 -1.33
C LEU A 10 -16.88 16.70 -1.73
N GLY A 11 -17.25 16.51 -3.00
CA GLY A 11 -18.62 16.63 -3.49
C GLY A 11 -19.48 15.39 -3.23
N ALA A 12 -18.88 14.27 -2.81
CA ALA A 12 -19.57 12.99 -2.64
C ALA A 12 -19.31 12.36 -1.24
N PRO A 13 -19.76 13.00 -0.13
CA PRO A 13 -19.65 12.45 1.20
C PRO A 13 -20.52 11.20 1.39
N LEU A 14 -20.01 10.19 2.10
CA LEU A 14 -20.73 8.97 2.46
C LEU A 14 -21.27 9.05 3.89
N VAL A 15 -22.31 9.87 4.08
CA VAL A 15 -22.89 10.20 5.40
C VAL A 15 -23.51 9.03 6.16
N SER A 16 -23.76 7.90 5.48
CA SER A 16 -24.25 6.66 6.09
C SER A 16 -23.16 5.87 6.83
N LEU A 17 -21.89 6.18 6.60
CA LEU A 17 -20.75 5.51 7.20
C LEU A 17 -20.24 6.29 8.43
N PRO A 18 -19.68 5.61 9.44
CA PRO A 18 -19.12 6.27 10.62
C PRO A 18 -17.88 7.11 10.26
N GLY A 19 -17.65 8.17 11.02
CA GLY A 19 -16.50 9.08 10.82
C GLY A 19 -16.69 10.03 9.62
N THR A 20 -15.58 10.52 9.07
CA THR A 20 -15.57 11.39 7.88
C THR A 20 -15.11 10.59 6.67
N VAL A 21 -16.04 10.21 5.79
CA VAL A 21 -15.77 9.34 4.65
C VAL A 21 -16.28 9.97 3.36
N PHE A 22 -15.48 9.90 2.30
CA PHE A 22 -15.85 10.37 0.97
C PHE A 22 -15.73 9.24 -0.05
N ARG A 23 -16.48 9.35 -1.16
CA ARG A 23 -16.27 8.48 -2.31
C ARG A 23 -14.91 8.79 -2.96
N GLY A 24 -14.29 7.78 -3.58
CA GLY A 24 -13.14 7.97 -4.45
C GLY A 24 -13.54 8.63 -5.76
N TYR A 25 -12.86 9.71 -6.14
CA TYR A 25 -13.07 10.36 -7.42
C TYR A 25 -12.77 9.38 -8.58
N GLU A 26 -13.69 9.26 -9.53
CA GLU A 26 -13.63 8.27 -10.64
C GLU A 26 -13.50 6.79 -10.21
N ASP A 27 -13.82 6.48 -8.95
CA ASP A 27 -13.87 5.12 -8.41
C ASP A 27 -15.06 5.02 -7.45
N SER A 28 -16.25 4.82 -7.99
CA SER A 28 -17.47 4.73 -7.19
C SER A 28 -17.46 3.55 -6.23
N GLY A 29 -16.64 2.52 -6.48
CA GLY A 29 -16.47 1.38 -5.58
C GLY A 29 -15.46 1.62 -4.46
N LEU A 30 -15.00 2.86 -4.23
CA LEU A 30 -14.02 3.21 -3.21
C LEU A 30 -14.59 4.23 -2.22
N ALA A 31 -14.46 3.92 -0.93
CA ALA A 31 -14.73 4.78 0.20
C ALA A 31 -13.42 5.14 0.91
N ILE A 32 -13.13 6.43 1.05
CA ILE A 32 -11.88 6.93 1.60
C ILE A 32 -12.15 7.59 2.94
N ALA A 33 -11.61 6.99 4.00
CA ALA A 33 -11.73 7.44 5.37
C ALA A 33 -10.68 8.50 5.68
N LEU A 34 -11.11 9.61 6.27
CA LEU A 34 -10.20 10.62 6.83
C LEU A 34 -9.93 10.31 8.29
N PRO A 35 -8.73 10.65 8.80
CA PRO A 35 -8.47 10.58 10.23
C PRO A 35 -9.41 11.44 11.06
N ASP A 36 -9.83 10.91 12.20
CA ASP A 36 -10.71 11.58 13.15
C ASP A 36 -10.27 11.44 14.60
N ARG A 37 -9.19 10.70 14.86
CA ARG A 37 -8.67 10.45 16.20
C ARG A 37 -7.18 10.69 16.30
N LEU A 38 -6.78 11.30 17.42
CA LEU A 38 -5.41 11.44 17.88
C LEU A 38 -5.28 10.69 19.22
N ASP A 39 -4.38 9.71 19.28
CA ASP A 39 -4.12 8.92 20.48
C ASP A 39 -2.70 9.17 20.99
N LEU A 40 -2.49 8.98 22.30
CA LEU A 40 -1.15 8.93 22.86
C LEU A 40 -0.57 7.52 22.62
N GLU A 41 0.64 7.47 22.08
CA GLU A 41 1.32 6.21 21.79
C GLU A 41 1.57 5.41 23.07
N ARG A 42 1.57 4.08 22.94
CA ARG A 42 1.94 3.14 24.00
C ARG A 42 3.25 2.47 23.64
N ALA A 43 4.17 2.42 24.60
CA ALA A 43 5.36 1.58 24.53
C ALA A 43 4.99 0.09 24.57
N ALA A 44 5.97 -0.79 24.31
CA ALA A 44 5.77 -2.23 24.27
C ALA A 44 5.24 -2.82 25.60
N ASP A 45 5.53 -2.17 26.73
CA ASP A 45 5.03 -2.52 28.07
C ASP A 45 3.64 -1.92 28.38
N GLY A 46 3.03 -1.24 27.41
CA GLY A 46 1.72 -0.59 27.54
C GLY A 46 1.76 0.79 28.19
N THR A 47 2.92 1.28 28.64
CA THR A 47 3.05 2.62 29.22
C THR A 47 2.91 3.70 28.15
N PRO A 48 2.37 4.89 28.48
CA PRO A 48 2.30 5.98 27.51
C PRO A 48 3.69 6.50 27.16
N VAL A 49 3.91 6.81 25.89
CA VAL A 49 5.13 7.50 25.43
C VAL A 49 4.98 9.00 25.72
N LEU A 50 5.26 9.38 26.96
CA LEU A 50 5.27 10.75 27.43
C LEU A 50 6.38 10.91 28.48
N LEU A 51 7.27 11.89 28.29
CA LEU A 51 8.33 12.21 29.25
C LEU A 51 8.55 13.73 29.27
N VAL A 52 8.49 14.31 30.46
CA VAL A 52 8.87 15.71 30.69
C VAL A 52 10.20 15.73 31.44
N THR A 53 11.24 16.32 30.84
CA THR A 53 12.53 16.52 31.49
C THR A 53 12.69 17.97 31.91
N LEU A 54 13.05 18.21 33.16
CA LEU A 54 13.35 19.53 33.71
C LEU A 54 14.83 19.58 34.08
N VAL A 55 15.57 20.48 33.44
CA VAL A 55 17.02 20.62 33.66
C VAL A 55 17.30 21.90 34.44
N ARG A 56 18.07 21.78 35.53
CA ARG A 56 18.46 22.89 36.40
C ARG A 56 19.99 22.95 36.51
N GLY A 57 20.59 24.13 36.34
CA GLY A 57 22.04 24.33 36.44
C GLY A 57 22.42 25.80 36.61
N GLU A 58 23.72 26.12 36.57
CA GLU A 58 24.20 27.52 36.47
C GLU A 58 23.91 28.15 35.10
N GLN A 59 23.67 27.33 34.07
CA GLN A 59 23.12 27.80 32.80
C GLN A 59 21.60 28.02 32.90
N GLU A 60 21.02 28.70 31.92
CA GLU A 60 19.59 29.01 31.89
C GLU A 60 18.74 27.72 31.97
N PRO A 61 17.83 27.60 32.96
CA PRO A 61 17.04 26.38 33.14
C PRO A 61 16.07 26.20 31.96
N TYR A 62 15.92 24.96 31.52
CA TYR A 62 15.02 24.61 30.43
C TYR A 62 14.24 23.33 30.72
N GLY A 63 13.14 23.15 29.99
CA GLY A 63 12.37 21.91 29.99
C GLY A 63 12.43 21.22 28.64
N ARG A 64 12.06 19.94 28.58
CA ARG A 64 11.88 19.18 27.35
C ARG A 64 10.63 18.32 27.48
N ILE A 65 9.76 18.34 26.48
CA ILE A 65 8.65 17.37 26.36
C ILE A 65 8.99 16.41 25.24
N GLU A 66 8.89 15.13 25.56
CA GLU A 66 8.91 14.03 24.61
C GLU A 66 7.54 13.35 24.64
N ALA A 67 6.81 13.35 23.54
CA ALA A 67 5.50 12.70 23.44
C ALA A 67 5.36 11.96 22.12
N GLY A 68 4.80 10.76 22.15
CA GLY A 68 4.45 9.98 20.96
C GLY A 68 2.95 10.07 20.68
N PHE A 69 2.57 10.41 19.45
CA PHE A 69 1.17 10.48 19.03
C PHE A 69 0.89 9.51 17.88
N ALA A 70 -0.26 8.85 17.92
CA ALA A 70 -0.74 7.96 16.87
C ALA A 70 -2.03 8.51 16.26
N ILE A 71 -2.09 8.52 14.94
CA ILE A 71 -3.29 8.92 14.20
C ILE A 71 -4.12 7.68 13.90
N GLY A 72 -5.44 7.79 14.14
CA GLY A 72 -6.42 6.75 13.89
C GLY A 72 -7.46 7.15 12.86
N SER A 73 -8.02 6.14 12.20
CA SER A 73 -9.26 6.23 11.43
C SER A 73 -10.12 5.02 11.81
N PRO A 74 -11.46 5.12 11.83
CA PRO A 74 -12.33 4.02 12.28
C PRO A 74 -12.54 3.01 11.15
N LEU A 75 -11.45 2.54 10.53
CA LEU A 75 -11.47 1.72 9.32
C LEU A 75 -12.29 0.45 9.50
N SER A 76 -12.14 -0.25 10.63
CA SER A 76 -12.92 -1.46 10.92
C SER A 76 -14.42 -1.17 11.00
N GLU A 77 -14.83 -0.11 11.71
CA GLU A 77 -16.23 0.29 11.83
C GLU A 77 -16.83 0.71 10.47
N ILE A 78 -16.03 1.42 9.66
CA ILE A 78 -16.39 1.80 8.30
C ILE A 78 -16.56 0.56 7.42
N GLY A 79 -15.63 -0.40 7.49
CA GLY A 79 -15.69 -1.66 6.73
C GLY A 79 -16.93 -2.47 7.06
N GLU A 80 -17.28 -2.60 8.34
CA GLU A 80 -18.51 -3.25 8.76
C GLU A 80 -19.78 -2.51 8.31
N ALA A 81 -19.79 -1.17 8.41
CA ALA A 81 -20.91 -0.37 7.96
C ALA A 81 -21.12 -0.45 6.44
N ALA A 82 -20.02 -0.41 5.67
CA ALA A 82 -20.01 -0.58 4.23
C ALA A 82 -20.51 -1.98 3.83
N ALA A 83 -20.10 -3.03 4.55
CA ALA A 83 -20.61 -4.38 4.36
C ALA A 83 -22.14 -4.47 4.60
N ARG A 84 -22.65 -3.88 5.68
CA ARG A 84 -24.09 -3.82 5.97
C ARG A 84 -24.87 -3.02 4.91
N GLN A 85 -24.28 -1.95 4.38
CA GLN A 85 -24.87 -1.16 3.31
C GLN A 85 -24.94 -1.96 2.00
N ALA A 86 -23.88 -2.71 1.67
CA ALA A 86 -23.84 -3.59 0.52
C ALA A 86 -24.94 -4.66 0.55
N GLU A 87 -25.23 -5.24 1.71
CA GLU A 87 -26.34 -6.19 1.86
C GLU A 87 -27.71 -5.56 1.62
N LYS A 88 -27.92 -4.32 2.07
CA LYS A 88 -29.23 -3.63 1.97
C LYS A 88 -29.48 -2.96 0.62
N GLN A 89 -28.45 -2.34 0.04
CA GLN A 89 -28.56 -1.45 -1.12
C GLN A 89 -27.84 -2.01 -2.36
N GLY A 90 -27.02 -3.06 -2.20
CA GLY A 90 -26.27 -3.66 -3.30
C GLY A 90 -25.01 -2.91 -3.73
N GLU A 91 -24.66 -1.82 -3.04
CA GLU A 91 -23.49 -1.02 -3.35
C GLU A 91 -22.23 -1.63 -2.72
N LEU A 92 -21.26 -2.01 -3.56
CA LEU A 92 -20.01 -2.62 -3.13
C LEU A 92 -18.96 -1.53 -2.92
N LEU A 93 -18.54 -1.30 -1.67
CA LEU A 93 -17.53 -0.30 -1.31
C LEU A 93 -16.28 -0.98 -0.76
N ARG A 94 -15.13 -0.68 -1.36
CA ARG A 94 -13.79 -0.95 -0.80
C ARG A 94 -13.40 0.21 0.10
N VAL A 95 -12.75 -0.05 1.21
CA VAL A 95 -12.34 1.00 2.16
C VAL A 95 -10.84 1.27 2.00
N ALA A 96 -10.45 2.54 2.02
CA ALA A 96 -9.06 2.98 2.06
C ALA A 96 -8.91 4.14 3.06
N ALA A 97 -7.71 4.32 3.62
CA ALA A 97 -7.35 5.52 4.35
C ALA A 97 -6.92 6.63 3.37
N ALA A 98 -7.13 7.89 3.75
CA ALA A 98 -6.66 9.04 2.97
C ALA A 98 -5.13 9.14 2.94
N ASP A 99 -4.57 9.53 1.79
CA ASP A 99 -3.15 9.83 1.62
C ASP A 99 -2.80 11.18 2.28
N LEU A 100 -2.04 11.12 3.37
CA LEU A 100 -1.65 12.29 4.16
C LEU A 100 -0.33 12.89 3.63
N ARG A 101 -0.28 14.21 3.50
CA ARG A 101 0.89 14.95 3.00
C ARG A 101 1.80 15.48 4.09
N GLY A 102 1.34 15.45 5.34
CA GLY A 102 2.04 15.98 6.48
C GLY A 102 1.04 16.52 7.50
N GLY A 103 1.56 17.14 8.54
CA GLY A 103 0.75 17.84 9.51
C GLY A 103 1.56 18.78 10.39
N VAL A 104 0.86 19.61 11.14
CA VAL A 104 1.45 20.50 12.14
C VAL A 104 0.85 20.14 13.49
N LEU A 105 1.69 19.72 14.43
CA LEU A 105 1.31 19.47 15.81
C LEU A 105 1.62 20.68 16.67
N GLU A 106 0.69 21.04 17.53
CA GLU A 106 0.91 22.01 18.59
C GLU A 106 0.37 21.48 19.92
N VAL A 107 1.09 21.74 21.02
CA VAL A 107 0.63 21.45 22.37
C VAL A 107 0.50 22.75 23.16
N THR A 108 -0.70 23.04 23.62
CA THR A 108 -1.04 24.24 24.39
C THR A 108 -1.56 23.87 25.78
N ALA A 109 -1.27 24.70 26.77
CA ALA A 109 -1.79 24.60 28.13
C ALA A 109 -2.65 25.83 28.44
N ARG A 110 -3.83 25.63 28.99
CA ARG A 110 -4.69 26.75 29.37
C ARG A 110 -4.42 27.19 30.81
N LEU A 111 -3.88 28.39 30.97
CA LEU A 111 -3.61 29.06 32.25
C LEU A 111 -4.81 29.92 32.68
N GLY A 112 -5.88 29.28 33.16
CA GLY A 112 -7.11 29.97 33.58
C GLY A 112 -8.09 30.25 32.42
N PRO A 113 -9.08 31.14 32.58
CA PRO A 113 -10.19 31.25 31.62
C PRO A 113 -9.85 31.94 30.29
N VAL A 114 -8.74 32.69 30.21
CA VAL A 114 -8.44 33.56 29.05
C VAL A 114 -7.01 33.39 28.53
N ALA A 115 -6.06 32.93 29.34
CA ALA A 115 -4.67 32.79 28.91
C ALA A 115 -4.38 31.36 28.46
N GLU A 116 -3.82 31.21 27.26
CA GLU A 116 -3.25 29.97 26.74
C GLU A 116 -1.74 30.17 26.62
N GLU A 117 -0.97 29.23 27.15
CA GLU A 117 0.48 29.17 26.99
C GLU A 117 0.82 28.02 26.06
N VAL A 118 1.59 28.34 25.03
CA VAL A 118 2.10 27.34 24.09
C VAL A 118 3.23 26.60 24.75
N LEU A 119 3.03 25.29 24.97
CA LEU A 119 4.07 24.44 25.53
C LEU A 119 5.10 24.11 24.47
N THR A 120 4.67 23.81 23.24
CA THR A 120 5.58 23.49 22.13
C THR A 120 5.35 24.44 20.96
N PRO A 121 6.39 25.10 20.39
CA PRO A 121 6.26 25.67 19.05
C PRO A 121 5.64 24.67 18.06
N PRO A 122 4.94 25.14 17.03
CA PRO A 122 4.37 24.26 16.00
C PRO A 122 5.43 23.33 15.40
N VAL A 123 5.14 22.03 15.41
CA VAL A 123 6.05 20.99 14.93
C VAL A 123 5.52 20.44 13.62
N GLU A 124 6.26 20.67 12.55
CA GLU A 124 5.97 20.08 11.25
C GLU A 124 6.30 18.58 11.25
N LEU A 125 5.34 17.79 10.79
CA LEU A 125 5.41 16.34 10.72
C LEU A 125 5.31 15.93 9.25
N ALA A 126 6.37 15.30 8.75
CA ALA A 126 6.38 14.67 7.44
C ALA A 126 5.45 13.42 7.43
N PRO A 127 4.97 12.95 6.26
CA PRO A 127 4.03 11.83 6.15
C PRO A 127 4.43 10.55 6.90
N ASP A 128 5.72 10.22 6.89
CA ASP A 128 6.31 9.08 7.58
C ASP A 128 6.21 9.19 9.11
N LEU A 129 6.33 10.42 9.65
CA LEU A 129 6.15 10.72 11.08
C LEU A 129 4.68 10.77 11.52
N LEU A 130 3.72 10.85 10.60
CA LEU A 130 2.29 10.86 10.96
C LEU A 130 1.80 9.50 11.51
N THR A 131 2.59 8.44 11.38
CA THR A 131 2.24 7.12 11.91
C THR A 131 2.46 7.06 13.42
N ARG A 132 3.61 7.60 13.83
CA ARG A 132 4.03 7.82 15.22
C ARG A 132 4.80 9.14 15.25
N ALA A 133 4.09 10.20 15.59
CA ALA A 133 4.71 11.51 15.70
C ALA A 133 5.38 11.55 17.07
N ARG A 134 6.69 11.32 17.11
CA ARG A 134 7.46 11.68 18.30
C ARG A 134 7.78 13.15 18.23
N VAL A 135 7.46 13.86 19.28
CA VAL A 135 7.73 15.29 19.38
C VAL A 135 8.65 15.48 20.56
N SER A 136 9.85 16.00 20.29
CA SER A 136 10.86 16.37 21.27
C SER A 136 11.14 17.85 21.11
N VAL A 137 10.70 18.65 22.08
CA VAL A 137 10.76 20.11 21.98
C VAL A 137 11.32 20.70 23.26
N ALA A 138 12.30 21.58 23.11
CA ALA A 138 12.81 22.40 24.21
C ALA A 138 11.77 23.44 24.60
N LEU A 139 11.46 23.52 25.89
CA LEU A 139 10.50 24.45 26.47
C LEU A 139 11.23 25.70 26.93
N ALA A 140 10.65 26.86 26.62
CA ALA A 140 11.04 28.11 27.26
C ALA A 140 10.87 28.02 28.80
N PRO A 141 11.60 28.80 29.61
CA PRO A 141 11.57 28.67 31.07
C PRO A 141 10.17 28.76 31.70
N ARG A 142 9.27 29.60 31.15
CA ARG A 142 7.87 29.70 31.62
C ARG A 142 7.06 28.44 31.30
N ALA A 143 7.13 27.96 30.05
CA ALA A 143 6.51 26.71 29.62
C ALA A 143 7.06 25.49 30.39
N ALA A 144 8.34 25.50 30.78
CA ALA A 144 8.94 24.46 31.62
C ALA A 144 8.36 24.43 33.04
N VAL A 145 8.13 25.60 33.65
CA VAL A 145 7.47 25.69 34.96
C VAL A 145 6.00 25.28 34.86
N ALA A 146 5.29 25.68 33.78
CA ALA A 146 3.92 25.25 33.53
C ALA A 146 3.83 23.73 33.35
N ALA A 147 4.73 23.13 32.57
CA ALA A 147 4.83 21.68 32.37
C ALA A 147 5.15 20.93 33.68
N ALA A 148 5.99 21.50 34.56
CA ALA A 148 6.25 20.93 35.89
C ALA A 148 4.99 20.89 36.76
N ARG A 149 4.26 22.02 36.85
CA ARG A 149 2.99 22.12 37.59
C ARG A 149 1.90 21.22 37.03
N LEU A 150 1.86 21.07 35.70
CA LEU A 150 0.94 20.17 35.01
C LEU A 150 1.06 18.72 35.48
N VAL A 151 2.27 18.28 35.76
CA VAL A 151 2.52 16.93 36.28
C VAL A 151 2.24 16.87 37.79
N GLU A 152 2.67 17.87 38.55
CA GLU A 152 2.57 17.87 40.01
C GLU A 152 1.12 18.07 40.52
N ASP A 153 0.36 18.99 39.90
CA ASP A 153 -0.94 19.45 40.42
C ASP A 153 -2.15 18.97 39.59
N ALA A 154 -1.95 18.40 38.41
CA ALA A 154 -2.99 17.85 37.51
C ALA A 154 -4.20 18.78 37.24
N THR A 155 -4.04 20.10 37.35
CA THR A 155 -5.15 21.07 37.37
C THR A 155 -5.36 21.86 36.08
N LEU A 156 -4.40 21.83 35.14
CA LEU A 156 -4.45 22.63 33.91
C LEU A 156 -4.82 21.73 32.71
N PRO A 157 -5.85 22.07 31.93
CA PRO A 157 -6.16 21.31 30.71
C PRO A 157 -5.10 21.59 29.65
N VAL A 158 -4.61 20.51 29.02
CA VAL A 158 -3.64 20.56 27.92
C VAL A 158 -4.33 20.05 26.67
N THR A 159 -4.07 20.68 25.54
CA THR A 159 -4.58 20.24 24.24
C THR A 159 -3.43 20.10 23.26
N ALA A 160 -3.23 18.88 22.78
CA ALA A 160 -2.45 18.59 21.59
C ALA A 160 -3.39 18.67 20.39
N THR A 161 -3.12 19.60 19.47
CA THR A 161 -3.88 19.80 18.23
C THR A 161 -2.99 19.42 17.07
N LEU A 162 -3.42 18.43 16.29
CA LEU A 162 -2.75 18.02 15.06
C LEU A 162 -3.61 18.40 13.86
N ARG A 163 -3.07 19.30 13.03
CA ARG A 163 -3.67 19.68 11.74
C ARG A 163 -3.00 18.87 10.64
N LEU A 164 -3.74 17.94 10.06
CA LEU A 164 -3.30 17.07 8.96
C LEU A 164 -3.65 17.68 7.63
N THR A 165 -2.73 17.64 6.68
CA THR A 165 -3.00 18.10 5.31
C THR A 165 -3.11 16.89 4.39
N LEU A 166 -4.15 16.84 3.57
CA LEU A 166 -4.37 15.78 2.57
C LEU A 166 -4.80 16.35 1.22
N ARG A 167 -4.61 15.56 0.16
CA ARG A 167 -5.08 15.91 -1.18
C ARG A 167 -6.50 15.38 -1.38
N ALA A 168 -7.38 16.20 -1.94
CA ALA A 168 -8.75 15.83 -2.26
C ALA A 168 -9.18 16.48 -3.59
N VAL A 169 -10.32 16.07 -4.13
CA VAL A 169 -10.96 16.72 -5.27
C VAL A 169 -12.00 17.71 -4.76
N ALA A 170 -11.90 18.97 -5.18
CA ALA A 170 -12.82 20.02 -4.78
C ALA A 170 -14.27 19.69 -5.24
N PRO A 171 -15.29 20.14 -4.49
CA PRO A 171 -16.68 20.01 -4.93
C PRO A 171 -16.87 20.64 -6.32
N ARG A 172 -17.69 19.98 -7.14
CA ARG A 172 -17.93 20.38 -8.54
C ARG A 172 -19.29 21.03 -8.66
N LEU A 173 -19.32 22.19 -9.30
CA LEU A 173 -20.53 22.98 -9.51
C LEU A 173 -20.57 23.47 -10.96
N PRO A 174 -21.75 23.55 -11.61
CA PRO A 174 -21.87 23.98 -13.01
C PRO A 174 -21.73 25.52 -13.15
N LEU A 175 -20.67 26.08 -12.59
CA LEU A 175 -20.40 27.51 -12.51
C LEU A 175 -18.93 27.80 -12.83
N ALA A 176 -18.68 28.93 -13.49
CA ALA A 176 -17.34 29.42 -13.75
C ALA A 176 -17.28 30.94 -13.53
N THR A 177 -16.11 31.44 -13.17
CA THR A 177 -15.82 32.88 -13.06
C THR A 177 -14.43 33.16 -13.61
N THR A 178 -14.20 34.37 -14.10
CA THR A 178 -12.86 34.89 -14.37
C THR A 178 -12.56 35.95 -13.33
N VAL A 179 -11.40 35.84 -12.68
CA VAL A 179 -11.01 36.69 -11.55
C VAL A 179 -9.58 37.17 -11.70
N ASP A 180 -9.28 38.31 -11.08
CA ASP A 180 -7.92 38.71 -10.77
C ASP A 180 -7.64 38.39 -9.29
N PRO A 181 -6.78 37.41 -8.97
CA PRO A 181 -6.48 37.06 -7.58
C PRO A 181 -5.94 38.24 -6.77
N HIS A 182 -5.20 39.17 -7.38
CA HIS A 182 -4.70 40.36 -6.70
C HIS A 182 -5.85 41.29 -6.28
N GLU A 183 -6.82 41.54 -7.17
CA GLU A 183 -8.01 42.34 -6.81
C GLU A 183 -8.82 41.68 -5.70
N ILE A 184 -8.95 40.36 -5.71
CA ILE A 184 -9.60 39.62 -4.63
C ILE A 184 -8.85 39.80 -3.32
N ALA A 185 -7.51 39.66 -3.33
CA ALA A 185 -6.69 39.84 -2.14
C ALA A 185 -6.84 41.25 -1.54
N VAL A 186 -6.85 42.30 -2.36
CA VAL A 186 -7.10 43.69 -1.93
C VAL A 186 -8.46 43.81 -1.23
N ARG A 187 -9.52 43.26 -1.82
CA ARG A 187 -10.88 43.34 -1.27
C ARG A 187 -11.04 42.54 0.03
N LEU A 188 -10.45 41.34 0.10
CA LEU A 188 -10.43 40.53 1.31
C LEU A 188 -9.64 41.22 2.43
N ALA A 189 -8.48 41.81 2.12
CA ALA A 189 -7.69 42.58 3.08
C ALA A 189 -8.43 43.83 3.57
N ALA A 190 -9.18 44.52 2.71
CA ALA A 190 -10.02 45.65 3.12
C ALA A 190 -11.17 45.23 4.05
N ARG A 191 -11.72 44.02 3.87
CA ARG A 191 -12.81 43.48 4.68
C ARG A 191 -12.35 42.95 6.04
N PHE A 192 -11.33 42.10 6.04
CA PHE A 192 -10.92 41.33 7.22
C PHE A 192 -9.66 41.87 7.88
N GLY A 193 -8.91 42.75 7.20
CA GLY A 193 -7.57 43.17 7.56
C GLY A 193 -6.51 42.46 6.70
N ALA A 194 -5.42 43.18 6.38
CA ALA A 194 -4.26 42.57 5.74
C ALA A 194 -3.66 41.51 6.68
N GLN A 195 -3.35 40.34 6.14
CA GLN A 195 -2.87 39.20 6.93
C GLN A 195 -3.80 38.78 8.07
N ALA A 196 -5.12 38.97 7.91
CA ALA A 196 -6.07 38.40 8.86
C ALA A 196 -6.01 36.86 8.84
N ALA A 197 -6.10 36.26 10.02
CA ALA A 197 -6.24 34.81 10.17
C ALA A 197 -7.72 34.42 10.05
N LEU A 198 -8.07 33.53 9.14
CA LEU A 198 -9.45 33.16 8.79
C LEU A 198 -9.63 31.65 8.70
N THR A 199 -10.83 31.14 8.99
CA THR A 199 -11.21 29.76 8.67
C THR A 199 -11.53 29.60 7.18
N VAL A 200 -11.67 28.36 6.70
CA VAL A 200 -12.13 28.11 5.32
C VAL A 200 -13.54 28.64 5.12
N GLU A 201 -14.37 28.56 6.16
CA GLU A 201 -15.75 29.04 6.19
C GLU A 201 -15.81 30.57 6.11
N ASP A 202 -14.93 31.29 6.83
CA ASP A 202 -14.82 32.75 6.72
C ASP A 202 -14.42 33.17 5.30
N LEU A 203 -13.42 32.49 4.72
CA LEU A 203 -12.97 32.73 3.36
C LEU A 203 -14.07 32.40 2.34
N ALA A 204 -14.83 31.32 2.55
CA ALA A 204 -15.96 30.93 1.73
C ALA A 204 -17.08 31.96 1.74
N GLY A 205 -17.43 32.51 2.91
CA GLY A 205 -18.39 33.60 3.03
C GLY A 205 -17.91 34.85 2.31
N GLY A 206 -16.65 35.26 2.53
CA GLY A 206 -16.05 36.42 1.88
C GLY A 206 -16.02 36.31 0.36
N LEU A 207 -15.57 35.18 -0.19
CA LEU A 207 -15.53 34.94 -1.63
C LEU A 207 -16.92 34.78 -2.25
N GLY A 208 -17.83 34.10 -1.54
CA GLY A 208 -19.21 33.90 -1.97
C GLY A 208 -19.92 35.24 -2.19
N GLU A 209 -19.77 36.19 -1.27
CA GLU A 209 -20.32 37.55 -1.41
C GLU A 209 -19.61 38.34 -2.52
N LEU A 210 -18.28 38.33 -2.56
CA LEU A 210 -17.49 39.12 -3.53
C LEU A 210 -17.73 38.71 -4.99
N LEU A 211 -17.98 37.41 -5.23
CA LEU A 211 -18.07 36.83 -6.57
C LEU A 211 -19.50 36.40 -6.96
N ALA A 212 -20.50 36.66 -6.13
CA ALA A 212 -21.89 36.26 -6.38
C ALA A 212 -22.39 36.71 -7.77
N GLY A 213 -22.02 37.92 -8.20
CA GLY A 213 -22.44 38.52 -9.47
C GLY A 213 -21.55 38.23 -10.68
N SER A 214 -20.39 37.59 -10.51
CA SER A 214 -19.45 37.30 -11.61
C SER A 214 -19.51 35.85 -12.11
N LEU A 215 -20.25 34.99 -11.42
CA LEU A 215 -20.41 33.58 -11.77
C LEU A 215 -21.34 33.40 -12.97
N THR A 216 -20.91 32.58 -13.92
CA THR A 216 -21.64 32.23 -15.13
C THR A 216 -21.86 30.72 -15.19
N PRO A 217 -22.95 30.23 -15.81
CA PRO A 217 -23.15 28.80 -16.00
C PRO A 217 -21.98 28.16 -16.77
N SER A 218 -21.54 27.00 -16.31
CA SER A 218 -20.54 26.16 -16.99
C SER A 218 -21.16 24.79 -17.30
N ALA A 219 -20.73 24.17 -18.40
CA ALA A 219 -21.20 22.83 -18.75
C ALA A 219 -20.72 21.81 -17.68
N PRO A 220 -21.57 20.89 -17.22
CA PRO A 220 -21.14 19.86 -16.28
C PRO A 220 -20.04 19.00 -16.89
N GLY A 221 -19.07 18.60 -16.05
CA GLY A 221 -18.03 17.67 -16.43
C GLY A 221 -18.58 16.26 -16.71
N PRO A 222 -17.85 15.42 -17.48
CA PRO A 222 -18.23 14.03 -17.68
C PRO A 222 -18.26 13.26 -16.35
N GLY A 223 -19.39 12.63 -16.03
CA GLY A 223 -19.58 11.81 -14.83
C GLY A 223 -20.26 12.50 -13.64
N ASP A 224 -20.58 13.79 -13.75
CA ASP A 224 -21.41 14.49 -12.76
C ASP A 224 -22.89 14.41 -13.12
N GLU A 225 -23.68 13.71 -12.28
CA GLU A 225 -25.13 13.85 -12.32
C GLU A 225 -25.46 15.32 -12.01
N ALA A 226 -26.43 15.89 -12.73
CA ALA A 226 -26.91 17.25 -12.50
C ALA A 226 -27.42 17.36 -11.04
N GLY A 227 -26.54 17.80 -10.15
CA GLY A 227 -26.82 17.92 -8.72
C GLY A 227 -27.97 18.89 -8.45
N GLY A 228 -28.57 18.74 -7.28
CA GLY A 228 -29.65 19.60 -6.78
C GLY A 228 -29.27 21.10 -6.71
N PRO A 229 -30.16 21.95 -6.19
CA PRO A 229 -29.95 23.40 -6.20
C PRO A 229 -28.61 23.79 -5.56
N VAL A 230 -27.80 24.55 -6.29
CA VAL A 230 -26.52 25.08 -5.80
C VAL A 230 -26.79 26.10 -4.70
N THR A 231 -26.43 25.77 -3.46
CA THR A 231 -26.55 26.69 -2.33
C THR A 231 -25.40 27.71 -2.33
N ASP A 232 -25.63 28.88 -1.74
CA ASP A 232 -24.58 29.90 -1.60
C ASP A 232 -23.40 29.41 -0.75
N GLU A 233 -23.68 28.56 0.24
CA GLU A 233 -22.66 27.88 1.04
C GLU A 233 -21.79 26.95 0.20
N ALA A 234 -22.39 26.07 -0.62
CA ALA A 234 -21.65 25.16 -1.49
C ALA A 234 -20.78 25.91 -2.50
N ARG A 235 -21.32 27.01 -3.06
CA ARG A 235 -20.63 27.92 -3.96
C ARG A 235 -19.43 28.60 -3.31
N GLY A 236 -19.63 29.23 -2.16
CA GLY A 236 -18.56 29.89 -1.40
C GLY A 236 -17.46 28.90 -1.01
N ARG A 237 -17.83 27.70 -0.55
CA ARG A 237 -16.88 26.65 -0.17
C ARG A 237 -16.07 26.15 -1.37
N ALA A 238 -16.70 25.92 -2.52
CA ALA A 238 -16.00 25.51 -3.74
C ALA A 238 -14.98 26.59 -4.18
N LEU A 239 -15.37 27.87 -4.17
CA LEU A 239 -14.47 28.99 -4.47
C LEU A 239 -13.31 29.09 -3.48
N ALA A 240 -13.58 28.99 -2.18
CA ALA A 240 -12.54 29.02 -1.15
C ALA A 240 -11.53 27.91 -1.37
N LEU A 241 -11.97 26.67 -1.57
CA LEU A 241 -11.05 25.55 -1.80
C LEU A 241 -10.19 25.73 -3.06
N ARG A 242 -10.72 26.36 -4.12
CA ARG A 242 -9.99 26.62 -5.38
C ARG A 242 -8.95 27.74 -5.26
N LEU A 243 -9.28 28.80 -4.53
CA LEU A 243 -8.46 30.01 -4.47
C LEU A 243 -7.60 30.12 -3.20
N LYS A 244 -7.84 29.26 -2.19
CA LYS A 244 -7.18 29.33 -0.88
C LYS A 244 -5.65 29.36 -0.99
N GLU A 245 -5.04 28.49 -1.79
CA GLU A 245 -3.57 28.41 -1.86
C GLU A 245 -2.93 29.66 -2.49
N ILE A 246 -3.70 30.36 -3.34
CA ILE A 246 -3.31 31.62 -3.97
C ILE A 246 -3.49 32.79 -3.00
N LEU A 247 -4.62 32.83 -2.30
CA LEU A 247 -5.03 34.00 -1.48
C LEU A 247 -4.57 33.94 -0.03
N ALA A 248 -4.25 32.75 0.47
CA ALA A 248 -3.94 32.52 1.87
C ALA A 248 -2.82 31.48 2.02
N ARG A 249 -2.25 31.42 3.22
CA ARG A 249 -1.29 30.40 3.62
C ARG A 249 -1.71 29.79 4.96
N PRO A 250 -1.38 28.52 5.22
CA PRO A 250 -1.56 27.91 6.53
C PRO A 250 -1.07 28.85 7.65
N GLU A 251 -1.91 29.13 8.66
CA GLU A 251 -1.45 29.83 9.84
C GLU A 251 -0.62 28.84 10.70
N VAL A 252 0.62 29.21 11.00
CA VAL A 252 1.55 28.44 11.84
C VAL A 252 1.85 29.22 13.12
N SER A 253 0.91 30.09 13.55
CA SER A 253 1.05 30.81 14.82
C SER A 253 0.80 29.85 15.98
N ALA A 254 1.24 30.27 17.17
CA ALA A 254 1.17 29.53 18.43
C ALA A 254 -0.28 29.40 18.98
N GLN A 255 -1.28 29.36 18.09
CA GLN A 255 -2.67 29.09 18.41
C GLN A 255 -3.31 28.46 17.16
N VAL A 256 -2.91 27.24 16.83
CA VAL A 256 -3.62 26.39 15.87
C VAL A 256 -5.02 26.18 16.44
N SER A 257 -5.97 27.01 16.00
CA SER A 257 -7.35 26.89 16.44
C SER A 257 -7.88 25.51 16.07
N ALA A 258 -8.82 24.99 16.87
CA ALA A 258 -9.52 23.74 16.59
C ALA A 258 -10.19 23.70 15.20
N GLN A 259 -10.34 24.86 14.53
CA GLN A 259 -10.98 25.00 13.22
C GLN A 259 -9.99 25.11 12.05
N GLY A 260 -8.67 25.16 12.29
CA GLY A 260 -7.65 25.31 11.24
C GLY A 260 -7.75 26.66 10.51
N ARG A 261 -6.83 27.58 10.84
CA ARG A 261 -6.84 28.95 10.29
C ARG A 261 -5.80 29.14 9.18
N TYR A 262 -6.07 30.10 8.33
CA TYR A 262 -5.23 30.52 7.21
C TYR A 262 -5.00 32.02 7.30
N LEU A 263 -3.75 32.42 7.20
CA LEU A 263 -3.36 33.82 7.11
C LEU A 263 -3.58 34.29 5.67
N LEU A 264 -4.38 35.34 5.48
CA LEU A 264 -4.48 36.00 4.18
C LEU A 264 -3.08 36.47 3.74
N ARG A 265 -2.76 36.31 2.46
CA ARG A 265 -1.54 36.91 1.91
C ARG A 265 -1.72 38.43 1.86
N HIS A 266 -0.62 39.15 2.06
CA HIS A 266 -0.63 40.58 1.77
C HIS A 266 -0.91 40.77 0.27
N PRO A 267 -1.68 41.77 -0.19
CA PRO A 267 -1.95 41.97 -1.62
C PRO A 267 -0.69 42.02 -2.49
N ASP A 268 0.39 42.59 -1.98
CA ASP A 268 1.69 42.65 -2.68
C ASP A 268 2.37 41.28 -2.87
N GLU A 269 1.99 40.27 -2.10
CA GLU A 269 2.45 38.88 -2.28
C GLU A 269 1.64 38.12 -3.35
N VAL A 270 0.52 38.67 -3.81
CA VAL A 270 -0.38 38.04 -4.78
C VAL A 270 -0.18 38.70 -6.14
N LEU A 271 0.25 37.91 -7.12
CA LEU A 271 0.51 38.41 -8.47
C LEU A 271 -0.80 38.80 -9.17
N PRO A 272 -0.83 39.95 -9.88
CA PRO A 272 -1.98 40.33 -10.71
C PRO A 272 -2.04 39.45 -11.97
N GLY A 273 -3.26 39.24 -12.47
CA GLY A 273 -3.47 38.46 -13.69
C GLY A 273 -4.87 37.87 -13.76
N GLN A 274 -5.35 37.59 -14.97
CA GLN A 274 -6.67 37.01 -15.16
C GLN A 274 -6.59 35.47 -15.10
N GLU A 275 -7.34 34.88 -14.17
CA GLU A 275 -7.47 33.43 -14.02
C GLU A 275 -8.94 33.02 -14.20
N ARG A 276 -9.19 32.02 -15.06
CA ARG A 276 -10.51 31.41 -15.18
C ARG A 276 -10.61 30.25 -14.19
N VAL A 277 -11.53 30.39 -13.23
CA VAL A 277 -11.88 29.34 -12.28
C VAL A 277 -13.17 28.66 -12.75
N ASP A 278 -13.04 27.46 -13.29
CA ASP A 278 -14.16 26.61 -13.69
C ASP A 278 -14.45 25.57 -12.60
N LEU A 279 -15.56 25.75 -11.86
CA LEU A 279 -15.92 24.86 -10.76
C LEU A 279 -16.46 23.52 -11.26
N ALA A 280 -16.79 23.38 -12.54
CA ALA A 280 -17.24 22.11 -13.13
C ALA A 280 -16.05 21.18 -13.45
N VAL A 281 -14.86 21.75 -13.66
CA VAL A 281 -13.64 20.99 -13.97
C VAL A 281 -13.03 20.43 -12.69
N PRO A 282 -12.78 19.13 -12.57
CA PRO A 282 -12.17 18.53 -11.38
C PRO A 282 -10.78 19.13 -11.10
N ALA A 283 -10.50 19.50 -9.85
CA ALA A 283 -9.17 19.91 -9.43
C ALA A 283 -8.79 19.33 -8.07
N ALA A 284 -7.51 19.00 -7.95
CA ALA A 284 -6.91 18.66 -6.68
C ALA A 284 -6.78 19.92 -5.82
N VAL A 285 -7.17 19.82 -4.56
CA VAL A 285 -7.00 20.85 -3.54
C VAL A 285 -6.37 20.24 -2.29
N LEU A 286 -5.62 21.05 -1.54
CA LEU A 286 -5.20 20.67 -0.19
C LEU A 286 -6.30 21.01 0.82
N VAL A 287 -6.69 20.03 1.62
CA VAL A 287 -7.63 20.22 2.73
C VAL A 287 -6.98 19.81 4.04
N ASP A 288 -7.36 20.53 5.09
CA ASP A 288 -6.87 20.26 6.43
C ASP A 288 -7.92 19.49 7.23
N ARG A 289 -7.44 18.56 8.07
CA ARG A 289 -8.23 17.81 9.03
C ARG A 289 -7.60 18.00 10.42
N VAL A 290 -8.36 18.59 11.34
CA VAL A 290 -7.90 18.82 12.70
C VAL A 290 -8.37 17.69 13.61
N VAL A 291 -7.45 17.12 14.39
CA VAL A 291 -7.72 16.16 15.45
C VAL A 291 -7.05 16.62 16.74
N THR A 292 -7.69 16.39 17.89
CA THR A 292 -7.22 16.91 19.18
C THR A 292 -7.20 15.84 20.25
N LEU A 293 -6.29 15.97 21.21
CA LEU A 293 -6.15 15.08 22.37
C LEU A 293 -5.72 15.88 23.60
N ASP A 294 -6.17 15.49 24.80
CA ASP A 294 -5.48 15.89 26.05
C ASP A 294 -4.41 14.82 26.38
N PRO A 295 -3.11 15.09 26.13
CA PRO A 295 -2.07 14.08 26.30
C PRO A 295 -1.85 13.70 27.76
N PHE A 296 -2.08 14.61 28.71
CA PHE A 296 -1.87 14.33 30.13
C PHE A 296 -3.07 13.56 30.73
N ALA A 297 -4.29 13.85 30.29
CA ALA A 297 -5.46 13.04 30.64
C ALA A 297 -5.32 11.62 30.07
N ALA A 298 -4.90 11.47 28.81
CA ALA A 298 -4.64 10.18 28.20
C ALA A 298 -3.53 9.40 28.93
N ALA A 299 -2.41 10.06 29.24
CA ALA A 299 -1.31 9.44 29.99
C ALA A 299 -1.73 8.97 31.39
N ARG A 300 -2.59 9.72 32.10
CA ARG A 300 -3.14 9.33 33.41
C ARG A 300 -4.04 8.11 33.31
N ALA A 301 -4.92 8.07 32.30
CA ALA A 301 -5.78 6.92 32.05
C ALA A 301 -4.94 5.65 31.80
N LEU A 302 -3.79 5.78 31.12
CA LEU A 302 -2.86 4.69 30.86
C LEU A 302 -1.94 4.34 32.04
N SER A 303 -1.75 5.26 33.00
CA SER A 303 -0.82 5.09 34.13
C SER A 303 -1.50 4.86 35.48
N GLY A 304 -2.81 4.63 35.52
CA GLY A 304 -3.53 4.42 36.78
C GLY A 304 -3.65 5.67 37.65
N GLY A 305 -3.55 6.87 37.06
CA GLY A 305 -3.83 8.15 37.74
C GLY A 305 -2.63 9.02 38.11
N THR A 306 -1.41 8.48 38.24
CA THR A 306 -0.19 9.26 38.55
C THR A 306 0.72 9.42 37.32
N LEU A 307 1.41 10.57 37.23
CA LEU A 307 2.38 10.90 36.18
C LEU A 307 3.81 11.09 36.69
N ASP A 308 4.10 10.86 37.97
CA ASP A 308 5.42 11.15 38.57
C ASP A 308 6.58 10.44 37.84
N ARG A 309 6.34 9.21 37.40
CA ARG A 309 7.31 8.39 36.64
C ARG A 309 7.65 8.94 35.26
N HIS A 310 6.81 9.85 34.75
CA HIS A 310 6.95 10.50 33.45
C HIS A 310 7.62 11.88 33.56
N VAL A 311 8.16 12.21 34.75
CA VAL A 311 8.98 13.41 34.96
C VAL A 311 10.38 13.06 35.39
N ARG A 312 11.35 13.59 34.65
CA ARG A 312 12.77 13.48 34.97
C ARG A 312 13.30 14.85 35.37
N ARG A 313 13.94 14.93 36.54
CA ARG A 313 14.64 16.13 36.99
C ARG A 313 16.15 15.88 36.91
N VAL A 314 16.86 16.76 36.20
CA VAL A 314 18.31 16.66 36.00
C VAL A 314 18.97 17.93 36.52
N THR A 315 20.00 17.78 37.35
CA THR A 315 20.82 18.91 37.79
C THR A 315 22.18 18.83 37.12
N THR A 316 22.56 19.84 36.34
CA THR A 316 23.86 19.87 35.64
C THR A 316 24.89 20.65 36.47
N PRO A 317 26.12 20.13 36.63
CA PRO A 317 27.20 20.84 37.31
C PRO A 317 27.67 22.07 36.49
N PRO A 318 28.34 23.05 37.12
CA PRO A 318 28.92 24.19 36.42
C PRO A 318 30.00 23.74 35.42
N LEU A 319 29.96 24.29 34.20
CA LEU A 319 30.93 24.00 33.14
C LEU A 319 32.06 25.04 33.13
N PRO A 320 33.33 24.65 32.88
CA PRO A 320 34.41 25.62 32.67
C PRO A 320 34.14 26.54 31.48
N ALA A 321 34.67 27.76 31.52
CA ALA A 321 34.50 28.73 30.43
C ALA A 321 35.00 28.16 29.08
N GLY A 322 34.20 28.36 28.02
CA GLY A 322 34.51 27.85 26.68
C GLY A 322 34.09 26.40 26.41
N HIS A 323 33.67 25.63 27.42
CA HIS A 323 33.08 24.31 27.20
C HIS A 323 31.58 24.42 26.94
N VAL A 324 31.14 23.94 25.78
CA VAL A 324 29.73 23.87 25.40
C VAL A 324 29.35 22.40 25.21
N VAL A 325 28.24 21.99 25.81
CA VAL A 325 27.63 20.68 25.54
C VAL A 325 26.57 20.88 24.48
N VAL A 326 26.70 20.14 23.38
CA VAL A 326 25.68 20.07 22.33
C VAL A 326 24.91 18.78 22.53
N GLU A 327 23.59 18.88 22.67
CA GLU A 327 22.67 17.76 22.74
C GLU A 327 22.13 17.44 21.34
N PHE A 328 22.20 16.18 20.94
CA PHE A 328 21.59 15.66 19.73
C PHE A 328 20.37 14.82 20.08
N ALA A 329 19.33 14.94 19.27
CA ALA A 329 18.17 14.05 19.29
C ALA A 329 17.80 13.67 17.86
N ALA A 330 17.48 12.41 17.61
CA ALA A 330 16.94 11.96 16.33
C ALA A 330 15.43 11.73 16.43
N ASN A 331 14.66 12.46 15.61
CA ASN A 331 13.22 12.26 15.45
C ASN A 331 12.93 11.36 14.26
N LEU A 332 13.20 10.07 14.43
CA LEU A 332 12.99 9.06 13.39
C LEU A 332 11.76 8.19 13.71
N PRO A 333 11.06 7.67 12.69
CA PRO A 333 10.07 6.62 12.91
C PRO A 333 10.78 5.34 13.39
N GLU A 334 10.40 4.83 14.56
CA GLU A 334 11.06 3.68 15.21
C GLU A 334 10.10 2.49 15.38
N PRO A 335 10.59 1.24 15.26
CA PRO A 335 11.99 0.85 15.00
C PRO A 335 12.38 0.99 13.52
N VAL A 336 13.64 1.36 13.27
CA VAL A 336 14.25 1.32 11.92
C VAL A 336 14.80 -0.08 11.64
N ALA A 337 14.34 -0.71 10.56
CA ALA A 337 14.76 -2.06 10.17
C ALA A 337 16.27 -2.09 9.85
N GLY A 338 16.97 -3.09 10.41
CA GLY A 338 18.42 -3.27 10.21
C GLY A 338 19.31 -2.22 10.89
N LEU A 339 18.77 -1.30 11.70
CA LEU A 339 19.58 -0.30 12.39
C LEU A 339 20.34 -0.90 13.58
N LEU A 340 21.66 -0.91 13.50
CA LEU A 340 22.55 -1.43 14.54
C LEU A 340 23.05 -0.33 15.48
N ALA A 341 23.39 0.85 14.94
CA ALA A 341 23.79 2.01 15.72
C ALA A 341 23.43 3.31 14.99
N LEU A 342 23.17 4.37 15.74
CA LEU A 342 22.88 5.71 15.22
C LEU A 342 23.83 6.72 15.86
N LEU A 343 24.45 7.56 15.04
CA LEU A 343 25.41 8.58 15.47
C LEU A 343 25.02 9.94 14.88
N ALA A 344 25.40 11.00 15.59
CA ALA A 344 25.37 12.36 15.06
C ALA A 344 26.79 12.91 14.98
N ASP A 345 27.09 13.62 13.89
CA ASP A 345 28.31 14.42 13.76
C ASP A 345 27.97 15.90 13.81
N LEU A 346 28.90 16.70 14.33
CA LEU A 346 28.88 18.15 14.32
C LEU A 346 30.21 18.68 13.82
N ARG A 347 30.16 19.67 12.93
CA ARG A 347 31.32 20.39 12.41
C ARG A 347 31.06 21.89 12.53
N ILE A 348 31.90 22.57 13.30
CA ILE A 348 31.88 24.02 13.47
C ILE A 348 33.08 24.59 12.68
N PRO A 349 32.87 25.47 11.68
CA PRO A 349 33.94 26.04 10.87
C PRO A 349 34.88 26.92 11.72
N PRO A 350 36.09 27.25 11.26
CA PRO A 350 36.97 28.20 11.95
C PRO A 350 36.34 29.58 12.12
N ALA A 351 36.65 30.28 13.21
CA ALA A 351 36.27 31.67 13.48
C ALA A 351 37.51 32.54 13.84
N PRO A 352 38.40 32.88 12.89
CA PRO A 352 39.58 33.71 13.18
C PRO A 352 39.19 35.15 13.59
N PRO A 353 39.93 35.80 14.52
CA PRO A 353 41.13 35.31 15.21
C PRO A 353 40.85 34.45 16.45
N LEU A 354 39.58 34.35 16.89
CA LEU A 354 39.18 33.69 18.14
C LEU A 354 39.49 32.20 18.14
N ARG A 355 39.22 31.52 17.02
CA ARG A 355 39.41 30.08 16.85
C ARG A 355 39.84 29.74 15.41
N PRO A 356 41.14 29.61 15.13
CA PRO A 356 41.63 29.39 13.76
C PRO A 356 41.43 27.96 13.22
N GLN A 357 41.09 26.99 14.08
CA GLN A 357 40.86 25.59 13.70
C GLN A 357 39.36 25.23 13.74
N PRO A 358 38.87 24.37 12.85
CA PRO A 358 37.50 23.84 12.94
C PRO A 358 37.37 22.92 14.16
N VAL A 359 36.16 22.79 14.68
CA VAL A 359 35.82 21.81 15.72
C VAL A 359 34.96 20.73 15.10
N THR A 360 35.32 19.47 15.32
CA THR A 360 34.51 18.32 14.93
C THR A 360 34.22 17.47 16.16
N ALA A 361 32.97 17.09 16.35
CA ALA A 361 32.56 16.21 17.43
C ALA A 361 31.50 15.24 16.93
N GLY A 362 31.31 14.14 17.65
CA GLY A 362 30.25 13.18 17.37
C GLY A 362 29.74 12.54 18.64
N ALA A 363 28.50 12.07 18.59
CA ALA A 363 27.84 11.40 19.69
C ALA A 363 27.11 10.15 19.19
N ALA A 364 27.21 9.05 19.93
CA ALA A 364 26.29 7.92 19.76
C ALA A 364 24.93 8.29 20.36
N LEU A 365 23.85 7.96 19.65
CA LEU A 365 22.48 8.28 20.02
C LEU A 365 21.80 7.11 20.73
N ASP A 366 22.45 6.62 21.80
CA ASP A 366 22.04 5.42 22.55
C ASP A 366 21.16 5.76 23.76
N GLY A 367 20.96 7.05 24.05
CA GLY A 367 20.08 7.51 25.11
C GLY A 367 18.59 7.29 24.79
N PRO A 368 17.70 7.34 25.80
CA PRO A 368 16.26 7.28 25.60
C PRO A 368 15.79 8.31 24.56
N GLY A 369 15.07 7.85 23.54
CA GLY A 369 14.62 8.74 22.46
C GLY A 369 15.70 9.11 21.45
N ARG A 370 16.73 8.26 21.27
CA ARG A 370 17.84 8.48 20.34
C ARG A 370 18.54 9.81 20.61
N THR A 371 18.89 10.02 21.86
CA THR A 371 19.63 11.22 22.30
C THR A 371 21.08 10.91 22.58
N GLY A 372 21.95 11.88 22.34
CA GLY A 372 23.37 11.83 22.71
C GLY A 372 23.90 13.23 22.97
N THR A 373 25.07 13.34 23.60
CA THR A 373 25.71 14.63 23.85
C THR A 373 27.16 14.62 23.38
N ALA A 374 27.62 15.76 22.88
CA ALA A 374 29.03 15.96 22.57
C ALA A 374 29.53 17.23 23.26
N GLY A 375 30.68 17.13 23.94
CA GLY A 375 31.38 18.30 24.45
C GLY A 375 32.23 18.93 23.35
N VAL A 376 32.10 20.24 23.16
CA VAL A 376 32.95 21.04 22.26
C VAL A 376 33.61 22.17 23.03
N VAL A 377 34.78 22.59 22.56
CA VAL A 377 35.53 23.72 23.11
C VAL A 377 35.47 24.88 22.12
N LEU A 378 34.84 25.97 22.52
CA LEU A 378 34.64 27.20 21.76
C LEU A 378 35.27 28.39 22.48
N ALA A 379 35.40 29.52 21.79
CA ALA A 379 35.78 30.77 22.44
C ALA A 379 34.69 31.20 23.44
N ALA A 380 35.09 31.96 24.47
CA ALA A 380 34.14 32.42 25.48
C ALA A 380 33.01 33.25 24.86
N GLY A 381 31.75 32.81 25.03
CA GLY A 381 30.57 33.46 24.46
C GLY A 381 30.30 33.16 22.99
N GLU A 382 31.07 32.27 22.35
CA GLU A 382 30.82 31.81 20.99
C GLU A 382 29.64 30.81 20.95
N GLU A 383 28.69 31.02 20.04
CA GLU A 383 27.58 30.10 19.76
C GLU A 383 28.06 28.91 18.89
N PRO A 384 27.51 27.70 19.06
CA PRO A 384 27.91 26.52 18.30
C PRO A 384 27.33 26.52 16.87
N SER A 385 27.69 27.52 16.06
CA SER A 385 27.21 27.68 14.69
C SER A 385 28.04 26.89 13.68
N GLY A 386 27.47 25.84 13.11
CA GLY A 386 28.11 24.98 12.13
C GLY A 386 27.11 24.11 11.36
N GLU A 387 27.47 22.85 11.14
CA GLU A 387 26.64 21.87 10.47
C GLU A 387 26.59 20.56 11.25
N ALA A 388 25.46 19.86 11.18
CA ALA A 388 25.27 18.54 11.77
C ALA A 388 24.71 17.54 10.75
N ARG A 389 24.89 16.24 11.00
CA ARG A 389 24.29 15.15 10.20
C ARG A 389 24.08 13.89 11.03
N LEU A 390 23.21 12.99 10.55
CA LEU A 390 23.11 11.62 11.06
C LEU A 390 24.05 10.67 10.30
N ARG A 391 24.57 9.68 11.02
CA ARG A 391 25.20 8.47 10.46
C ARG A 391 24.53 7.25 11.06
N ALA A 392 24.30 6.24 10.24
CA ALA A 392 23.68 4.99 10.67
C ALA A 392 24.58 3.81 10.31
N LEU A 393 24.76 2.88 11.24
CA LEU A 393 25.31 1.57 10.97
C LEU A 393 24.12 0.64 10.68
N LEU A 394 24.01 0.18 9.43
CA LEU A 394 22.90 -0.65 8.96
C LEU A 394 23.38 -2.06 8.62
N ASP A 395 22.57 -3.06 8.93
CA ASP A 395 22.74 -4.43 8.45
C ASP A 395 22.27 -4.54 6.99
N LEU A 396 23.19 -4.51 6.04
CA LEU A 396 22.94 -4.54 4.60
C LEU A 396 23.29 -5.92 4.00
N PRO A 397 22.89 -6.23 2.75
CA PRO A 397 23.14 -7.55 2.15
C PRO A 397 24.60 -7.98 2.06
N GLY A 398 25.54 -7.02 2.03
CA GLY A 398 26.98 -7.25 2.05
C GLY A 398 27.60 -7.32 3.45
N GLY A 399 26.77 -7.29 4.50
CA GLY A 399 27.14 -7.15 5.90
C GLY A 399 26.91 -5.72 6.44
N PRO A 400 27.19 -5.50 7.73
CA PRO A 400 27.05 -4.20 8.36
C PRO A 400 27.88 -3.11 7.67
N ALA A 401 27.26 -1.99 7.33
CA ALA A 401 27.92 -0.86 6.69
C ALA A 401 27.44 0.47 7.29
N GLU A 402 28.37 1.42 7.39
CA GLU A 402 28.07 2.78 7.83
C GLU A 402 27.64 3.62 6.63
N VAL A 403 26.51 4.32 6.77
CA VAL A 403 25.97 5.26 5.79
C VAL A 403 25.79 6.63 6.45
N ALA A 404 26.06 7.70 5.72
CA ALA A 404 26.02 9.07 6.22
C ALA A 404 24.97 9.90 5.49
N GLY A 405 24.17 10.64 6.26
CA GLY A 405 23.17 11.58 5.75
C GLY A 405 23.78 12.92 5.33
N PRO A 406 22.93 13.82 4.82
CA PRO A 406 23.37 15.15 4.40
C PRO A 406 23.82 16.00 5.60
N TRP A 407 24.79 16.89 5.36
CA TRP A 407 25.10 17.98 6.30
C TRP A 407 23.99 19.03 6.22
N ARG A 408 23.51 19.48 7.38
CA ARG A 408 22.57 20.58 7.49
C ARG A 408 23.08 21.65 8.45
N PRO A 409 22.69 22.92 8.31
CA PRO A 409 23.01 23.97 9.27
C PRO A 409 22.53 23.62 10.68
N ALA A 410 23.35 23.93 11.69
CA ALA A 410 23.03 23.78 13.10
C ALA A 410 23.65 24.96 13.87
N SER A 411 22.82 25.79 14.50
CA SER A 411 23.28 26.96 15.28
C SER A 411 22.98 26.86 16.76
N ASP A 412 22.16 25.89 17.17
CA ASP A 412 21.68 25.75 18.52
C ASP A 412 22.46 24.65 19.28
N ARG A 413 22.49 24.77 20.61
CA ARG A 413 23.02 23.71 21.49
C ARG A 413 22.17 22.45 21.49
N HIS A 414 20.95 22.51 20.96
CA HIS A 414 20.03 21.38 20.84
C HIS A 414 19.77 21.12 19.36
N VAL A 415 20.29 20.01 18.85
CA VAL A 415 20.24 19.65 17.44
C VAL A 415 19.25 18.50 17.25
N LEU A 416 18.06 18.80 16.72
CA LEU A 416 17.03 17.82 16.38
C LEU A 416 17.15 17.39 14.92
N LEU A 417 17.50 16.14 14.64
CA LEU A 417 17.67 15.58 13.30
C LEU A 417 16.48 14.69 12.92
N GLY A 418 15.88 14.91 11.75
CA GLY A 418 14.65 14.21 11.31
C GLY A 418 14.89 13.14 10.23
N PRO A 419 13.81 12.59 9.64
CA PRO A 419 13.91 11.54 8.62
C PRO A 419 14.65 11.99 7.35
N ALA A 420 14.50 13.25 6.96
CA ALA A 420 15.22 13.84 5.83
C ALA A 420 16.74 13.94 6.07
N ASP A 421 17.18 13.90 7.33
CA ASP A 421 18.60 13.89 7.70
C ASP A 421 19.17 12.46 7.78
N PHE A 422 18.31 11.44 7.67
CA PHE A 422 18.72 10.04 7.67
C PHE A 422 19.44 9.69 6.36
N PRO A 423 20.45 8.80 6.37
CA PRO A 423 21.23 8.47 5.17
C PRO A 423 20.46 7.88 3.99
N LEU A 424 19.28 7.29 4.24
CA LEU A 424 18.44 6.62 3.24
C LEU A 424 16.98 7.07 3.38
N PRO A 425 16.20 7.11 2.29
CA PRO A 425 14.75 7.28 2.40
C PRO A 425 14.13 6.22 3.31
N LEU A 426 13.28 6.67 4.23
CA LEU A 426 12.55 5.81 5.15
C LEU A 426 11.10 5.68 4.67
N THR A 427 10.66 4.44 4.44
CA THR A 427 9.24 4.14 4.25
C THR A 427 8.70 3.45 5.50
N VAL A 428 7.66 4.02 6.11
CA VAL A 428 7.02 3.44 7.30
C VAL A 428 5.92 2.47 6.89
N VAL A 429 6.00 1.24 7.38
CA VAL A 429 4.94 0.23 7.22
C VAL A 429 4.34 -0.05 8.59
N ARG A 430 3.00 -0.07 8.68
CA ARG A 430 2.26 -0.34 9.90
C ARG A 430 1.19 -1.40 9.68
N ALA A 431 0.98 -2.26 10.66
CA ALA A 431 -0.12 -3.21 10.72
C ALA A 431 -0.76 -3.18 12.12
N PRO A 432 -2.10 -3.06 12.24
CA PRO A 432 -2.80 -3.09 13.51
C PRO A 432 -2.78 -4.52 14.09
N ALA A 433 -3.06 -4.63 15.39
CA ALA A 433 -3.04 -5.89 16.12
C ALA A 433 -4.03 -6.93 15.55
N GLU A 434 -5.14 -6.47 14.98
CA GLU A 434 -6.12 -7.28 14.28
C GLU A 434 -5.50 -8.01 13.09
N LEU A 435 -4.67 -7.31 12.31
CA LEU A 435 -3.97 -7.90 11.16
C LEU A 435 -2.81 -8.80 11.62
N THR A 436 -1.98 -8.33 12.55
CA THR A 436 -0.77 -9.09 12.96
C THR A 436 -1.07 -10.35 13.78
N ARG A 437 -2.28 -10.47 14.34
CA ARG A 437 -2.78 -11.74 14.90
C ARG A 437 -3.09 -12.80 13.84
N LEU A 438 -3.49 -12.38 12.64
CA LEU A 438 -3.93 -13.27 11.56
C LEU A 438 -2.87 -13.50 10.49
N ALA A 439 -1.84 -12.65 10.41
CA ALA A 439 -0.83 -12.70 9.37
C ALA A 439 0.49 -12.06 9.78
N THR A 440 1.55 -12.40 9.05
CA THR A 440 2.84 -11.73 9.08
C THR A 440 3.02 -10.97 7.77
N ALA A 441 3.47 -9.71 7.83
CA ALA A 441 3.76 -8.92 6.64
C ALA A 441 5.27 -8.75 6.47
N GLU A 442 5.79 -8.97 5.28
CA GLU A 442 7.21 -8.86 4.96
C GLU A 442 7.40 -7.83 3.85
N VAL A 443 8.32 -6.88 4.06
CA VAL A 443 8.75 -5.96 3.01
C VAL A 443 9.84 -6.66 2.21
N VAL A 444 9.55 -6.94 0.94
CA VAL A 444 10.41 -7.68 0.03
C VAL A 444 10.92 -6.75 -1.07
N THR A 445 12.24 -6.66 -1.20
CA THR A 445 12.93 -5.83 -2.20
C THR A 445 12.91 -6.48 -3.59
N ALA A 446 13.30 -5.72 -4.61
CA ALA A 446 13.25 -6.18 -6.00
C ALA A 446 14.04 -7.47 -6.29
N ASP A 447 15.14 -7.70 -5.56
CA ASP A 447 15.98 -8.90 -5.60
C ASP A 447 15.39 -10.09 -4.79
N GLY A 448 14.23 -9.92 -4.15
CA GLY A 448 13.55 -10.96 -3.38
C GLY A 448 13.98 -11.06 -1.90
N ARG A 449 14.86 -10.18 -1.42
CA ARG A 449 15.28 -10.16 -0.02
C ARG A 449 14.21 -9.56 0.89
N VAL A 450 14.08 -10.09 2.11
CA VAL A 450 13.22 -9.53 3.16
C VAL A 450 13.97 -8.39 3.86
N ALA A 451 13.54 -7.15 3.66
CA ALA A 451 14.13 -5.97 4.31
C ALA A 451 13.55 -5.72 5.70
N ALA A 452 12.29 -6.09 5.93
CA ALA A 452 11.64 -5.94 7.23
C ALA A 452 10.48 -6.92 7.38
N ARG A 453 10.10 -7.19 8.64
CA ARG A 453 8.97 -8.05 9.00
C ARG A 453 8.11 -7.39 10.07
N LEU A 454 6.79 -7.45 9.88
CA LEU A 454 5.79 -7.00 10.82
C LEU A 454 5.00 -8.18 11.35
N ASP A 455 4.82 -8.20 12.67
CA ASP A 455 4.08 -9.20 13.42
C ASP A 455 3.55 -8.62 14.73
N GLY A 456 3.04 -9.46 15.64
CA GLY A 456 2.49 -9.02 16.92
C GLY A 456 3.52 -8.32 17.83
N ALA A 457 4.81 -8.62 17.68
CA ALA A 457 5.89 -7.99 18.45
C ALA A 457 6.36 -6.69 17.80
N THR A 458 6.41 -6.66 16.45
CA THR A 458 6.81 -5.48 15.66
C THR A 458 5.67 -5.07 14.73
N PRO A 459 4.61 -4.41 15.23
CA PRO A 459 3.45 -4.03 14.42
C PRO A 459 3.72 -2.82 13.50
N MET A 460 4.90 -2.21 13.60
CA MET A 460 5.30 -1.07 12.78
C MET A 460 6.82 -1.08 12.65
N THR A 461 7.34 -0.67 11.50
CA THR A 461 8.77 -0.45 11.28
C THR A 461 9.01 0.56 10.16
N ALA A 462 10.07 1.35 10.29
CA ALA A 462 10.61 2.17 9.22
C ALA A 462 11.64 1.37 8.43
N VAL A 463 11.47 1.29 7.12
CA VAL A 463 12.33 0.50 6.24
C VAL A 463 13.23 1.44 5.46
N PRO A 464 14.56 1.42 5.67
CA PRO A 464 15.49 2.15 4.83
C PRO A 464 15.61 1.43 3.48
N LEU A 465 15.24 2.11 2.40
CA LEU A 465 15.27 1.54 1.05
C LEU A 465 16.22 2.33 0.15
N ARG A 466 17.08 1.60 -0.56
CA ARG A 466 17.96 2.18 -1.58
C ARG A 466 17.27 2.16 -2.94
N PRO A 467 17.69 2.99 -3.91
CA PRO A 467 17.13 2.96 -5.26
C PRO A 467 17.14 1.56 -5.90
N GLU A 468 18.19 0.76 -5.67
CA GLU A 468 18.29 -0.61 -6.16
C GLU A 468 17.37 -1.63 -5.47
N ASP A 469 16.82 -1.29 -4.30
CA ASP A 469 15.88 -2.15 -3.58
C ASP A 469 14.44 -2.05 -4.17
N LEU A 470 14.21 -1.10 -5.08
CA LEU A 470 12.91 -0.82 -5.72
C LEU A 470 12.74 -1.54 -7.08
N PRO A 471 11.50 -1.92 -7.46
CA PRO A 471 10.26 -1.77 -6.71
C PRO A 471 10.12 -2.78 -5.57
N ALA A 472 9.94 -2.29 -4.36
CA ALA A 472 9.65 -3.13 -3.19
C ALA A 472 8.14 -3.42 -3.09
N ARG A 473 7.81 -4.56 -2.49
CA ARG A 473 6.44 -5.02 -2.23
C ARG A 473 6.27 -5.45 -0.79
N VAL A 474 5.04 -5.43 -0.30
CA VAL A 474 4.65 -6.03 0.97
C VAL A 474 3.96 -7.35 0.69
N VAL A 475 4.51 -8.44 1.22
CA VAL A 475 3.97 -9.79 1.13
C VAL A 475 3.34 -10.17 2.47
N ILE A 476 2.02 -10.31 2.49
CA ILE A 476 1.24 -10.60 3.70
C ILE A 476 0.84 -12.07 3.67
N ARG A 477 1.39 -12.85 4.61
CA ARG A 477 1.16 -14.29 4.71
C ARG A 477 0.25 -14.59 5.90
N PRO A 478 -0.93 -15.22 5.70
CA PRO A 478 -1.77 -15.62 6.82
C PRO A 478 -1.06 -16.67 7.68
N THR A 479 -1.28 -16.61 8.99
CA THR A 479 -0.82 -17.65 9.94
C THR A 479 -1.71 -18.89 9.88
N GLY A 480 -2.96 -18.73 9.42
CA GLY A 480 -3.94 -19.79 9.21
C GLY A 480 -4.20 -20.09 7.72
N PRO A 481 -5.35 -20.69 7.38
CA PRO A 481 -5.72 -20.96 5.99
C PRO A 481 -5.95 -19.67 5.22
N GLY A 482 -5.70 -19.71 3.91
CA GLY A 482 -5.98 -18.61 3.00
C GLY A 482 -4.83 -18.30 2.06
N ARG A 483 -5.04 -17.28 1.24
CA ARG A 483 -4.10 -16.85 0.21
C ARG A 483 -3.11 -15.81 0.73
N VAL A 484 -1.93 -15.78 0.11
CA VAL A 484 -0.95 -14.71 0.29
C VAL A 484 -1.42 -13.47 -0.48
N ILE A 485 -1.25 -12.30 0.12
CA ILE A 485 -1.57 -11.01 -0.51
C ILE A 485 -0.27 -10.27 -0.77
N GLU A 486 -0.08 -9.79 -1.99
CA GLU A 486 1.05 -8.93 -2.36
C GLU A 486 0.54 -7.54 -2.72
N LEU A 487 1.16 -6.52 -2.13
CA LEU A 487 0.87 -5.12 -2.39
C LEU A 487 2.16 -4.40 -2.83
N PRO A 488 2.10 -3.50 -3.82
CA PRO A 488 3.23 -2.63 -4.08
C PRO A 488 3.43 -1.69 -2.87
N LEU A 489 4.68 -1.54 -2.42
CA LEU A 489 4.99 -0.50 -1.44
C LEU A 489 4.88 0.89 -2.11
N GLY A 490 5.28 0.96 -3.40
CA GLY A 490 5.30 2.18 -4.19
C GLY A 490 6.34 3.18 -3.69
N GLY A 491 6.40 4.37 -4.30
CA GLY A 491 7.19 5.50 -3.78
C GLY A 491 6.47 6.25 -2.66
N ARG A 492 5.84 5.51 -1.74
CA ARG A 492 5.10 6.07 -0.61
C ARG A 492 6.03 6.21 0.59
N ASP A 493 5.90 7.30 1.33
CA ASP A 493 6.61 7.51 2.60
C ASP A 493 5.98 6.68 3.74
N ARG A 494 4.70 6.30 3.57
CA ARG A 494 3.92 5.56 4.55
C ARG A 494 2.95 4.57 3.89
N LEU A 495 2.80 3.39 4.50
CA LEU A 495 1.79 2.40 4.17
C LEU A 495 1.15 1.82 5.45
N ASP A 496 -0.10 2.19 5.69
CA ASP A 496 -0.93 1.55 6.71
C ASP A 496 -1.65 0.34 6.10
N LEU A 497 -1.37 -0.83 6.65
CA LEU A 497 -2.07 -2.07 6.33
C LEU A 497 -3.24 -2.22 7.31
N ASP A 498 -4.44 -2.50 6.84
CA ASP A 498 -5.59 -2.89 7.68
C ASP A 498 -6.36 -4.00 6.97
N LEU A 499 -6.97 -4.93 7.71
CA LEU A 499 -7.79 -6.01 7.13
C LEU A 499 -8.79 -5.46 6.10
N VAL A 500 -9.43 -4.33 6.40
CA VAL A 500 -10.48 -3.77 5.54
C VAL A 500 -9.96 -3.09 4.27
N THR A 501 -8.68 -2.73 4.26
CA THR A 501 -8.03 -2.09 3.11
C THR A 501 -7.34 -3.11 2.21
N LEU A 502 -7.24 -4.38 2.63
CA LEU A 502 -6.60 -5.44 1.86
C LEU A 502 -7.52 -5.98 0.75
N PRO A 503 -6.98 -6.29 -0.45
CA PRO A 503 -7.75 -6.88 -1.53
C PRO A 503 -8.44 -8.19 -1.14
N GLY A 504 -9.75 -8.25 -1.37
CA GLY A 504 -10.59 -9.40 -1.04
C GLY A 504 -11.45 -9.19 0.20
N TYR A 505 -11.11 -8.25 1.08
CA TYR A 505 -12.02 -7.90 2.17
C TYR A 505 -13.28 -7.20 1.65
N GLY A 506 -14.39 -7.40 2.35
CA GLY A 506 -15.62 -6.66 2.14
C GLY A 506 -16.55 -7.34 1.14
N ALA A 507 -17.41 -6.54 0.52
CA ALA A 507 -18.51 -7.05 -0.28
C ALA A 507 -18.04 -7.62 -1.63
N GLN A 508 -18.53 -8.81 -1.96
CA GLN A 508 -18.21 -9.58 -3.15
C GLN A 508 -19.49 -9.98 -3.89
N ARG A 509 -19.35 -10.31 -5.18
CA ARG A 509 -20.47 -10.77 -6.02
C ARG A 509 -20.05 -11.87 -6.98
N ALA A 510 -21.01 -12.71 -7.35
CA ALA A 510 -20.87 -13.71 -8.40
C ALA A 510 -22.21 -13.91 -9.11
N THR A 511 -22.18 -14.39 -10.34
CA THR A 511 -23.37 -14.91 -11.02
C THR A 511 -23.32 -16.43 -10.99
N ILE A 512 -24.31 -17.08 -10.40
CA ILE A 512 -24.49 -18.52 -10.53
C ILE A 512 -25.42 -18.76 -11.71
N ALA A 513 -24.96 -19.54 -12.69
CA ALA A 513 -25.72 -19.93 -13.86
C ALA A 513 -25.86 -21.46 -13.92
N CYS A 514 -26.89 -21.94 -14.60
CA CYS A 514 -27.10 -23.36 -14.87
C CYS A 514 -27.58 -23.54 -16.32
N ARG A 515 -27.00 -24.50 -17.02
CA ARG A 515 -27.39 -24.84 -18.40
C ARG A 515 -28.57 -25.83 -18.43
N LYS A 516 -28.73 -26.65 -17.39
CA LYS A 516 -29.79 -27.67 -17.25
C LYS A 516 -30.68 -27.43 -16.00
N PRO A 517 -31.45 -26.32 -15.95
CA PRO A 517 -32.39 -26.08 -14.85
C PRO A 517 -33.60 -27.05 -14.87
N PRO A 518 -34.29 -27.28 -13.74
CA PRO A 518 -34.17 -26.55 -12.48
C PRO A 518 -33.09 -27.12 -11.55
N VAL A 519 -32.39 -26.23 -10.84
CA VAL A 519 -31.40 -26.59 -9.83
C VAL A 519 -31.50 -25.68 -8.62
N ARG A 520 -31.32 -26.23 -7.41
CA ARG A 520 -31.10 -25.44 -6.20
C ARG A 520 -29.61 -25.42 -5.91
N VAL A 521 -29.03 -24.23 -5.83
CA VAL A 521 -27.63 -24.05 -5.49
C VAL A 521 -27.54 -23.44 -4.11
N GLU A 522 -26.83 -24.11 -3.22
CA GLU A 522 -26.48 -23.60 -1.91
C GLU A 522 -25.08 -23.04 -1.92
N TRP A 523 -24.85 -21.94 -1.20
CA TRP A 523 -23.57 -21.27 -1.15
C TRP A 523 -23.36 -20.59 0.21
N ARG A 524 -22.08 -20.40 0.57
CA ARG A 524 -21.66 -19.58 1.72
C ARG A 524 -20.27 -18.99 1.45
N ALA A 525 -19.93 -17.92 2.17
CA ALA A 525 -18.59 -17.36 2.13
C ALA A 525 -17.55 -18.39 2.58
N GLU A 526 -16.35 -18.33 2.01
CA GLU A 526 -15.22 -19.17 2.41
C GLU A 526 -14.85 -18.91 3.88
N GLY A 527 -14.65 -19.98 4.65
CA GLY A 527 -14.29 -19.88 6.07
C GLY A 527 -15.42 -19.38 6.99
N ALA A 528 -16.61 -19.10 6.47
CA ALA A 528 -17.76 -18.70 7.28
C ALA A 528 -18.50 -19.91 7.87
N ASP A 529 -18.85 -19.79 9.15
CA ASP A 529 -19.69 -20.76 9.88
C ASP A 529 -21.20 -20.50 9.71
N ASP A 530 -21.56 -19.51 8.88
CA ASP A 530 -22.95 -19.17 8.60
C ASP A 530 -23.72 -20.33 7.94
N PRO A 531 -25.03 -20.44 8.21
CA PRO A 531 -25.89 -21.37 7.49
C PRO A 531 -25.87 -21.07 5.99
N PRO A 532 -25.90 -22.09 5.12
CA PRO A 532 -25.82 -21.90 3.69
C PRO A 532 -27.04 -21.13 3.18
N ARG A 533 -26.79 -20.11 2.34
CA ARG A 533 -27.82 -19.40 1.58
C ARG A 533 -28.13 -20.22 0.32
N SER A 534 -29.31 -20.07 -0.26
CA SER A 534 -29.69 -20.83 -1.46
C SER A 534 -30.35 -19.97 -2.52
N VAL A 535 -30.15 -20.36 -3.78
CA VAL A 535 -30.83 -19.79 -4.93
C VAL A 535 -31.42 -20.91 -5.79
N ARG A 536 -32.63 -20.70 -6.30
CA ARG A 536 -33.29 -21.62 -7.22
C ARG A 536 -33.17 -21.05 -8.62
N LEU A 537 -32.59 -21.84 -9.51
CA LEU A 537 -32.50 -21.55 -10.94
C LEU A 537 -33.54 -22.40 -11.66
N ASP A 538 -34.31 -21.79 -12.55
CA ASP A 538 -35.34 -22.44 -13.36
C ASP A 538 -35.13 -22.12 -14.85
N ARG A 539 -36.02 -22.61 -15.72
CA ARG A 539 -35.88 -22.40 -17.17
C ARG A 539 -36.05 -20.94 -17.58
N ASP A 540 -36.83 -20.17 -16.84
CA ASP A 540 -37.10 -18.76 -17.12
C ASP A 540 -36.03 -17.85 -16.49
N ARG A 541 -35.37 -18.33 -15.43
CA ARG A 541 -34.26 -17.69 -14.71
C ARG A 541 -33.10 -18.67 -14.53
N PRO A 542 -32.34 -18.95 -15.60
CA PRO A 542 -31.23 -19.91 -15.55
C PRO A 542 -29.98 -19.35 -14.86
N ALA A 543 -29.98 -18.07 -14.47
CA ALA A 543 -28.88 -17.45 -13.74
C ALA A 543 -29.41 -16.49 -12.66
N ALA A 544 -28.63 -16.34 -11.59
CA ALA A 544 -28.90 -15.42 -10.51
C ALA A 544 -27.61 -14.80 -9.97
N GLU A 545 -27.67 -13.52 -9.62
CA GLU A 545 -26.60 -12.85 -8.91
C GLU A 545 -26.67 -13.18 -7.41
N ILE A 546 -25.51 -13.50 -6.84
CA ILE A 546 -25.32 -13.70 -5.40
C ILE A 546 -24.30 -12.70 -4.87
N ARG A 547 -24.44 -12.34 -3.60
CA ARG A 547 -23.58 -11.37 -2.91
C ARG A 547 -23.24 -11.86 -1.52
N TRP A 548 -21.99 -11.70 -1.10
CA TRP A 548 -21.53 -12.05 0.23
C TRP A 548 -20.52 -11.04 0.75
N ILE A 549 -20.28 -11.07 2.06
CA ILE A 549 -19.26 -10.25 2.71
C ILE A 549 -18.10 -11.17 3.11
N ALA A 550 -16.91 -10.87 2.60
CA ALA A 550 -15.68 -11.48 3.06
C ALA A 550 -15.15 -10.73 4.28
N THR A 551 -15.20 -11.36 5.45
CA THR A 551 -14.69 -10.81 6.72
C THR A 551 -13.19 -11.04 6.90
N SER A 552 -12.56 -11.81 6.00
CA SER A 552 -11.12 -12.02 5.94
C SER A 552 -10.62 -11.80 4.51
N PRO A 553 -9.56 -10.98 4.30
CA PRO A 553 -8.98 -10.79 2.97
C PRO A 553 -8.22 -12.03 2.47
N PHE A 554 -7.88 -12.95 3.38
CA PHE A 554 -7.16 -14.19 3.08
C PHE A 554 -8.06 -15.32 2.59
N GLN A 555 -9.36 -15.26 2.92
CA GLN A 555 -10.38 -16.23 2.47
C GLN A 555 -11.60 -15.50 1.89
N PRO A 556 -11.43 -14.75 0.80
CA PRO A 556 -12.51 -13.89 0.31
C PRO A 556 -13.49 -14.62 -0.60
N GLY A 557 -13.22 -15.88 -0.91
CA GLY A 557 -14.00 -16.67 -1.85
C GLY A 557 -15.35 -17.11 -1.33
N LEU A 558 -15.95 -18.03 -2.07
CA LEU A 558 -17.16 -18.73 -1.66
C LEU A 558 -17.01 -20.23 -1.94
N VAL A 559 -17.79 -21.03 -1.21
CA VAL A 559 -18.02 -22.44 -1.52
C VAL A 559 -19.49 -22.63 -1.88
N TRP A 560 -19.75 -23.49 -2.86
CA TRP A 560 -21.10 -23.76 -3.34
C TRP A 560 -21.33 -25.26 -3.53
N ARG A 561 -22.59 -25.68 -3.56
CA ARG A 561 -22.99 -27.07 -3.85
C ARG A 561 -24.35 -27.10 -4.52
N VAL A 562 -24.57 -28.10 -5.35
CA VAL A 562 -25.91 -28.41 -5.88
C VAL A 562 -26.68 -29.22 -4.84
N ALA A 563 -27.93 -28.84 -4.58
CA ALA A 563 -28.89 -29.61 -3.82
C ALA A 563 -29.97 -30.15 -4.77
N ASP A 564 -30.20 -31.46 -4.71
CA ASP A 564 -31.26 -32.15 -5.47
C ASP A 564 -32.32 -32.64 -4.48
N GLY A 565 -33.49 -31.99 -4.46
CA GLY A 565 -34.50 -32.20 -3.42
C GLY A 565 -33.97 -31.90 -2.02
N ASP A 566 -34.04 -32.90 -1.12
CA ASP A 566 -33.51 -32.84 0.25
C ASP A 566 -32.05 -33.31 0.38
N GLN A 567 -31.44 -33.77 -0.72
CA GLN A 567 -30.08 -34.30 -0.71
C GLN A 567 -29.09 -33.26 -1.23
N ALA A 568 -28.26 -32.74 -0.32
CA ALA A 568 -27.19 -31.81 -0.68
C ALA A 568 -25.93 -32.55 -1.16
N GLY A 569 -25.39 -32.14 -2.31
CA GLY A 569 -24.11 -32.64 -2.82
C GLY A 569 -22.90 -32.17 -2.00
N PRO A 570 -21.69 -32.58 -2.40
CA PRO A 570 -20.46 -32.09 -1.75
C PRO A 570 -20.22 -30.61 -2.06
N TRP A 571 -19.60 -29.90 -1.12
CA TRP A 571 -19.10 -28.55 -1.35
C TRP A 571 -18.02 -28.52 -2.45
N SER A 572 -18.03 -27.45 -3.23
CA SER A 572 -16.95 -27.11 -4.17
C SER A 572 -15.65 -26.83 -3.41
N ALA A 573 -14.54 -26.82 -4.15
CA ALA A 573 -13.37 -26.09 -3.69
C ALA A 573 -13.71 -24.58 -3.58
N PRO A 574 -13.04 -23.81 -2.70
CA PRO A 574 -13.21 -22.37 -2.62
C PRO A 574 -12.92 -21.70 -3.97
N VAL A 575 -13.80 -20.79 -4.38
CA VAL A 575 -13.66 -20.01 -5.61
C VAL A 575 -13.36 -18.56 -5.24
N ALA A 576 -12.21 -18.05 -5.69
CA ALA A 576 -11.79 -16.69 -5.41
C ALA A 576 -12.68 -15.65 -6.13
N PRO A 577 -12.89 -14.46 -5.55
CA PRO A 577 -13.63 -13.39 -6.22
C PRO A 577 -12.91 -12.88 -7.47
N ALA A 578 -13.68 -12.41 -8.45
CA ALA A 578 -13.21 -11.73 -9.64
C ALA A 578 -14.21 -10.65 -10.05
N GLU A 579 -13.80 -9.66 -10.85
CA GLU A 579 -14.69 -8.56 -11.30
C GLU A 579 -15.99 -9.07 -11.96
N ARG A 580 -15.89 -10.20 -12.67
CA ARG A 580 -17.00 -10.93 -13.29
C ARG A 580 -16.87 -12.43 -13.02
N LEU A 581 -17.12 -12.84 -11.78
CA LEU A 581 -17.18 -14.25 -11.43
C LEU A 581 -18.51 -14.87 -11.91
N VAL A 582 -18.43 -15.87 -12.79
CA VAL A 582 -19.58 -16.69 -13.21
C VAL A 582 -19.30 -18.14 -12.81
N ILE A 583 -20.22 -18.73 -12.04
CA ILE A 583 -20.17 -20.12 -11.58
C ILE A 583 -21.23 -20.89 -12.36
N VAL A 584 -20.83 -21.93 -13.09
CA VAL A 584 -21.75 -22.81 -13.82
C VAL A 584 -22.05 -24.04 -12.94
N ALA A 585 -23.25 -24.07 -12.35
CA ALA A 585 -23.61 -25.02 -11.30
C ALA A 585 -23.69 -26.48 -11.78
N ASP A 586 -23.90 -26.68 -13.07
CA ASP A 586 -24.02 -27.99 -13.73
C ASP A 586 -22.83 -28.31 -14.64
N GLU A 587 -21.69 -27.62 -14.45
CA GLU A 587 -20.46 -27.98 -15.13
C GLU A 587 -20.07 -29.42 -14.77
N ALA A 588 -19.95 -30.27 -15.79
CA ALA A 588 -19.61 -31.66 -15.59
C ALA A 588 -18.22 -31.78 -14.99
N LYS A 589 -18.10 -32.52 -13.87
CA LYS A 589 -16.80 -32.77 -13.26
C LYS A 589 -15.90 -33.49 -14.27
N PRO A 590 -14.67 -33.01 -14.47
CA PRO A 590 -13.74 -33.71 -15.34
C PRO A 590 -13.47 -35.12 -14.80
N ILE A 591 -13.34 -36.08 -15.72
CA ILE A 591 -12.92 -37.44 -15.40
C ILE A 591 -11.46 -37.57 -15.79
N VAL A 592 -10.62 -37.96 -14.83
CA VAL A 592 -9.22 -38.24 -15.10
C VAL A 592 -9.06 -39.69 -15.52
N VAL A 593 -8.51 -39.89 -16.72
CA VAL A 593 -8.23 -41.20 -17.30
C VAL A 593 -6.75 -41.24 -17.70
N ASN A 594 -5.97 -42.14 -17.10
CA ASN A 594 -4.52 -42.29 -17.36
C ASN A 594 -3.74 -40.97 -17.27
N GLY A 595 -4.09 -40.12 -16.29
CA GLY A 595 -3.48 -38.80 -16.09
C GLY A 595 -3.94 -37.72 -17.08
N VAL A 596 -4.87 -38.02 -17.98
CA VAL A 596 -5.48 -37.07 -18.92
C VAL A 596 -6.84 -36.65 -18.38
N GLU A 597 -6.99 -35.36 -18.12
CA GLU A 597 -8.25 -34.77 -17.68
C GLU A 597 -9.20 -34.63 -18.88
N MET A 598 -10.37 -35.26 -18.78
CA MET A 598 -11.38 -35.25 -19.84
C MET A 598 -12.66 -34.57 -19.38
N ARG A 599 -13.22 -33.72 -20.24
CA ARG A 599 -14.50 -33.04 -20.03
C ARG A 599 -15.48 -33.45 -21.14
N PRO A 600 -16.78 -33.58 -20.88
CA PRO A 600 -17.75 -33.71 -21.95
C PRO A 600 -17.74 -32.42 -22.79
N ASP A 601 -17.94 -32.57 -24.09
CA ASP A 601 -18.14 -31.44 -25.00
C ASP A 601 -19.56 -30.90 -24.81
N ASP A 602 -19.67 -29.61 -24.53
CA ASP A 602 -20.94 -28.96 -24.26
C ASP A 602 -21.83 -28.83 -25.51
N ALA A 603 -21.23 -28.82 -26.70
CA ALA A 603 -21.93 -28.65 -27.97
C ALA A 603 -22.33 -29.99 -28.62
N GLU A 604 -21.56 -31.05 -28.36
CA GLU A 604 -21.74 -32.36 -28.98
C GLU A 604 -21.92 -33.47 -27.92
N PRO A 605 -23.17 -33.90 -27.62
CA PRO A 605 -23.41 -35.02 -26.72
C PRO A 605 -22.64 -36.27 -27.14
N GLY A 606 -22.03 -36.98 -26.18
CA GLY A 606 -21.22 -38.17 -26.45
C GLY A 606 -19.77 -37.87 -26.84
N VAL A 607 -19.42 -36.62 -27.17
CA VAL A 607 -18.04 -36.20 -27.40
C VAL A 607 -17.41 -35.74 -26.08
N TRP A 608 -16.16 -36.11 -25.87
CA TRP A 608 -15.35 -35.66 -24.75
C TRP A 608 -14.07 -35.01 -25.26
N THR A 609 -13.67 -33.91 -24.61
CA THR A 609 -12.46 -33.16 -24.93
C THR A 609 -11.40 -33.34 -23.86
N TYR A 610 -10.14 -33.28 -24.27
CA TYR A 610 -8.99 -33.27 -23.35
C TYR A 610 -8.00 -32.18 -23.77
N LEU A 611 -7.26 -31.62 -22.82
CA LEU A 611 -6.14 -30.75 -23.16
C LEU A 611 -4.96 -31.58 -23.67
N PRO A 612 -4.31 -31.21 -24.78
CA PRO A 612 -3.15 -31.92 -25.29
C PRO A 612 -2.07 -32.10 -24.20
N PRO A 613 -1.71 -33.34 -23.83
CA PRO A 613 -0.90 -33.60 -22.63
C PRO A 613 0.60 -33.32 -22.80
N GLY A 614 1.04 -32.93 -24.00
CA GLY A 614 2.37 -32.40 -24.23
C GLY A 614 2.91 -32.72 -25.62
N PRO A 615 4.11 -32.19 -25.95
CA PRO A 615 4.74 -32.49 -27.22
C PRO A 615 5.26 -33.94 -27.24
N PHE A 616 4.95 -34.65 -28.31
CA PHE A 616 5.42 -35.99 -28.64
C PHE A 616 6.25 -35.94 -29.93
N LEU A 617 7.08 -36.95 -30.16
CA LEU A 617 7.68 -37.18 -31.47
C LEU A 617 6.61 -37.72 -32.42
N GLU A 618 6.55 -37.17 -33.64
CA GLU A 618 5.76 -37.77 -34.71
C GLU A 618 6.40 -39.10 -35.12
N LEU A 619 5.60 -40.08 -35.51
CA LEU A 619 6.13 -41.34 -36.03
C LEU A 619 6.19 -41.29 -37.57
N GLY A 620 7.28 -41.78 -38.15
CA GLY A 620 7.41 -42.01 -39.58
C GLY A 620 6.52 -43.16 -40.06
N GLN A 621 6.47 -43.36 -41.38
CA GLN A 621 5.71 -44.47 -41.99
C GLN A 621 6.21 -45.87 -41.56
N ASP A 622 7.44 -45.96 -41.09
CA ASP A 622 8.09 -47.14 -40.54
C ASP A 622 7.82 -47.35 -39.04
N GLY A 623 6.98 -46.49 -38.43
CA GLY A 623 6.65 -46.53 -37.01
C GLY A 623 7.76 -46.03 -36.09
N ARG A 624 8.85 -45.46 -36.63
CA ARG A 624 9.96 -44.93 -35.83
C ARG A 624 9.76 -43.44 -35.52
N PRO A 625 10.22 -42.95 -34.36
CA PRO A 625 10.19 -41.52 -34.06
C PRO A 625 10.93 -40.70 -35.12
N ALA A 626 10.29 -39.65 -35.62
CA ALA A 626 10.80 -38.76 -36.65
C ALA A 626 11.82 -37.77 -36.07
N ILE A 627 12.93 -38.31 -35.57
CA ILE A 627 14.10 -37.58 -35.10
C ILE A 627 15.35 -38.18 -35.73
N GLY A 628 16.15 -37.34 -36.38
CA GLY A 628 17.35 -37.75 -37.10
C GLY A 628 18.50 -36.80 -36.87
N LEU A 629 19.67 -37.35 -36.55
CA LEU A 629 20.93 -36.63 -36.43
C LEU A 629 21.86 -37.06 -37.55
N ILE A 630 22.30 -36.13 -38.39
CA ILE A 630 23.22 -36.36 -39.50
C ILE A 630 24.53 -35.65 -39.19
N GLU A 631 25.64 -36.36 -39.23
CA GLU A 631 26.98 -35.78 -38.98
C GLU A 631 27.74 -35.57 -40.28
N ALA A 632 28.29 -34.37 -40.45
CA ALA A 632 29.11 -33.99 -41.59
C ALA A 632 30.36 -33.25 -41.10
N GLY A 633 31.45 -34.00 -40.86
CA GLY A 633 32.69 -33.44 -40.34
C GLY A 633 32.54 -32.93 -38.90
N ALA A 634 32.83 -31.65 -38.67
CA ALA A 634 32.74 -31.00 -37.35
C ALA A 634 31.33 -30.46 -37.03
N THR A 635 30.34 -30.70 -37.89
CA THR A 635 28.99 -30.14 -37.79
C THR A 635 27.96 -31.27 -37.79
N ALA A 636 26.93 -31.15 -36.94
CA ALA A 636 25.83 -32.09 -36.90
C ALA A 636 24.49 -31.36 -37.19
N PHE A 637 23.65 -31.97 -38.02
CA PHE A 637 22.34 -31.46 -38.39
C PHE A 637 21.27 -32.32 -37.74
N LEU A 638 20.36 -31.67 -37.03
CA LEU A 638 19.22 -32.31 -36.39
C LEU A 638 17.95 -31.97 -37.14
N GLN A 639 17.13 -32.98 -37.40
CA GLN A 639 15.76 -32.84 -37.85
C GLN A 639 14.84 -33.57 -36.87
N VAL A 640 13.80 -32.90 -36.41
CA VAL A 640 12.78 -33.51 -35.56
C VAL A 640 11.39 -33.04 -36.00
N THR A 641 10.46 -33.97 -36.10
CA THR A 641 9.04 -33.67 -36.30
C THR A 641 8.29 -34.03 -35.02
N THR A 642 7.51 -33.09 -34.52
CA THR A 642 6.78 -33.21 -33.26
C THR A 642 5.30 -32.99 -33.49
N ARG A 643 4.49 -33.45 -32.54
CA ARG A 643 3.04 -33.20 -32.46
C ARG A 643 2.67 -32.88 -31.02
N LEU A 644 1.62 -32.12 -30.78
CA LEU A 644 1.14 -31.86 -29.41
C LEU A 644 0.00 -32.78 -28.99
N ASP A 645 -0.65 -33.43 -29.94
CA ASP A 645 -1.79 -34.30 -29.68
C ASP A 645 -1.37 -35.75 -29.43
N LEU A 646 -2.19 -36.48 -28.68
CA LEU A 646 -2.03 -37.91 -28.43
C LEU A 646 -2.05 -38.72 -29.75
N PRO A 647 -1.29 -39.82 -29.84
CA PRO A 647 -1.44 -40.80 -30.92
C PRO A 647 -2.84 -41.40 -30.95
N GLU A 648 -3.26 -41.89 -32.12
CA GLU A 648 -4.59 -42.46 -32.30
C GLU A 648 -4.86 -43.67 -31.40
N ALA A 649 -3.88 -44.55 -31.21
CA ALA A 649 -3.97 -45.68 -30.30
C ALA A 649 -4.20 -45.24 -28.83
N ALA A 650 -3.54 -44.16 -28.39
CA ALA A 650 -3.72 -43.61 -27.05
C ALA A 650 -5.11 -42.99 -26.88
N ARG A 651 -5.63 -42.28 -27.90
CA ARG A 651 -7.03 -41.79 -27.89
C ARG A 651 -8.05 -42.93 -27.81
N ALA A 652 -7.85 -44.00 -28.57
CA ALA A 652 -8.72 -45.17 -28.53
C ALA A 652 -8.73 -45.83 -27.14
N ALA A 653 -7.56 -45.94 -26.51
CA ALA A 653 -7.43 -46.44 -25.13
C ALA A 653 -8.14 -45.52 -24.11
N LEU A 654 -7.99 -44.19 -24.24
CA LEU A 654 -8.70 -43.22 -23.40
C LEU A 654 -10.22 -43.36 -23.53
N LEU A 655 -10.74 -43.47 -24.74
CA LEU A 655 -12.18 -43.66 -24.99
C LEU A 655 -12.68 -44.97 -24.35
N GLY A 656 -11.92 -46.06 -24.47
CA GLY A 656 -12.28 -47.35 -23.88
C GLY A 656 -12.35 -47.32 -22.35
N GLU A 657 -11.43 -46.62 -21.69
CA GLU A 657 -11.45 -46.44 -20.23
C GLU A 657 -12.51 -45.42 -19.79
N LEU A 658 -12.75 -44.37 -20.57
CA LEU A 658 -13.81 -43.40 -20.31
C LEU A 658 -15.20 -44.04 -20.32
N ARG A 659 -15.47 -44.94 -21.27
CA ARG A 659 -16.72 -45.72 -21.32
C ARG A 659 -16.98 -46.55 -20.05
N ARG A 660 -15.92 -46.90 -19.29
CA ARG A 660 -16.06 -47.61 -18.01
C ARG A 660 -16.36 -46.67 -16.83
N ARG A 661 -16.06 -45.38 -16.95
CA ARG A 661 -16.09 -44.41 -15.83
C ARG A 661 -17.16 -43.34 -15.97
N ALA A 662 -17.49 -42.93 -17.19
CA ALA A 662 -18.44 -41.88 -17.45
C ALA A 662 -19.88 -42.37 -17.29
N SER A 663 -20.75 -41.49 -16.80
CA SER A 663 -22.19 -41.66 -16.90
C SER A 663 -22.64 -41.23 -18.29
N GLY A 664 -23.20 -42.16 -19.09
CA GLY A 664 -23.63 -41.93 -20.48
C GLY A 664 -22.90 -42.84 -21.48
N GLU A 665 -23.03 -42.55 -22.78
CA GLU A 665 -22.37 -43.29 -23.85
C GLU A 665 -21.31 -42.42 -24.54
N PRO A 666 -20.06 -42.39 -24.05
CA PRO A 666 -18.97 -41.72 -24.77
C PRO A 666 -18.75 -42.33 -26.15
N GLU A 667 -18.99 -41.54 -27.18
CA GLU A 667 -18.82 -41.94 -28.58
C GLU A 667 -17.41 -41.65 -29.07
N ARG A 668 -16.86 -40.47 -28.70
CA ARG A 668 -15.59 -39.97 -29.24
C ARG A 668 -14.81 -39.14 -28.23
N VAL A 669 -13.49 -39.21 -28.28
CA VAL A 669 -12.58 -38.26 -27.61
C VAL A 669 -11.81 -37.43 -28.65
N ARG A 670 -11.65 -36.13 -28.42
CA ARG A 670 -10.85 -35.24 -29.28
C ARG A 670 -10.03 -34.24 -28.43
N PRO A 671 -8.91 -33.71 -28.92
CA PRO A 671 -8.25 -32.61 -28.22
C PRO A 671 -9.14 -31.37 -28.19
N ALA A 672 -9.12 -30.63 -27.10
CA ALA A 672 -9.71 -29.31 -27.01
C ALA A 672 -8.98 -28.34 -27.96
N PRO A 673 -9.66 -27.34 -28.54
CA PRO A 673 -9.02 -26.33 -29.37
C PRO A 673 -8.02 -25.53 -28.52
N VAL A 674 -6.76 -25.46 -28.97
CA VAL A 674 -5.70 -24.67 -28.35
C VAL A 674 -4.95 -23.85 -29.40
N ALA A 675 -4.42 -22.70 -29.01
CA ALA A 675 -3.49 -21.94 -29.83
C ALA A 675 -2.06 -22.27 -29.39
N VAL A 676 -1.24 -22.79 -30.29
CA VAL A 676 0.15 -23.15 -29.98
C VAL A 676 1.04 -21.96 -30.26
N ARG A 677 1.63 -21.40 -29.22
CA ARG A 677 2.49 -20.21 -29.33
C ARG A 677 3.90 -20.58 -29.75
N ARG A 678 4.42 -21.66 -29.18
CA ARG A 678 5.81 -22.09 -29.39
C ARG A 678 5.94 -23.59 -29.21
N VAL A 679 6.70 -24.21 -30.11
CA VAL A 679 7.23 -25.55 -29.94
C VAL A 679 8.74 -25.46 -30.07
N ALA A 680 9.45 -25.91 -29.04
CA ALA A 680 10.90 -25.85 -28.99
C ALA A 680 11.50 -27.22 -28.63
N LEU A 681 12.66 -27.49 -29.19
CA LEU A 681 13.56 -28.53 -28.75
C LEU A 681 14.71 -27.86 -28.00
N GLU A 682 14.92 -28.26 -26.75
CA GLU A 682 15.96 -27.70 -25.90
C GLU A 682 16.95 -28.80 -25.51
N ALA A 683 18.24 -28.48 -25.52
CA ALA A 683 19.30 -29.39 -25.10
C ALA A 683 20.02 -28.86 -23.87
N ARG A 684 20.59 -29.78 -23.11
CA ARG A 684 21.42 -29.49 -21.94
C ARG A 684 22.75 -30.25 -22.01
N PRO A 685 23.86 -29.54 -22.31
CA PRO A 685 25.21 -30.11 -22.21
C PRO A 685 25.53 -30.63 -20.79
N PRO A 686 26.55 -31.49 -20.61
CA PRO A 686 26.99 -32.06 -19.32
C PRO A 686 26.94 -31.10 -18.13
N ASP A 687 27.50 -29.90 -18.28
CA ASP A 687 27.64 -28.86 -17.24
C ASP A 687 26.87 -27.57 -17.57
N GLY A 688 25.87 -27.65 -18.47
CA GLY A 688 25.15 -26.49 -19.01
C GLY A 688 23.73 -26.30 -18.48
N ALA A 689 23.15 -25.14 -18.75
CA ALA A 689 21.73 -24.89 -18.61
C ALA A 689 20.95 -25.40 -19.84
N TRP A 690 19.62 -25.51 -19.72
CA TRP A 690 18.75 -25.77 -20.87
C TRP A 690 18.78 -24.58 -21.82
N ALA A 691 19.01 -24.84 -23.11
CA ALA A 691 18.97 -23.83 -24.15
C ALA A 691 18.21 -24.34 -25.39
N PRO A 692 17.45 -23.48 -26.09
CA PRO A 692 16.78 -23.85 -27.32
C PRO A 692 17.79 -24.19 -28.40
N VAL A 693 17.58 -25.34 -29.03
CA VAL A 693 18.34 -25.84 -30.17
C VAL A 693 17.59 -25.58 -31.45
N ALA A 694 16.27 -25.76 -31.44
CA ALA A 694 15.38 -25.45 -32.54
C ALA A 694 14.03 -24.99 -31.97
N GLU A 695 13.38 -24.04 -32.65
CA GLU A 695 12.03 -23.59 -32.28
C GLU A 695 11.21 -23.24 -33.52
N GLY A 696 9.90 -23.33 -33.38
CA GLY A 696 8.97 -23.04 -34.46
C GLY A 696 7.53 -22.91 -33.98
N THR A 697 6.68 -22.46 -34.90
CA THR A 697 5.23 -22.43 -34.74
C THR A 697 4.61 -23.67 -35.36
N SER A 698 3.52 -24.17 -34.76
CA SER A 698 2.87 -25.38 -35.27
C SER A 698 2.03 -25.13 -36.53
N SER A 699 1.52 -26.21 -37.12
CA SER A 699 0.57 -26.20 -38.26
C SER A 699 -0.75 -25.46 -38.01
N GLY A 700 -1.02 -24.95 -36.79
CA GLY A 700 -2.24 -24.22 -36.43
C GLY A 700 -3.50 -25.07 -36.28
N LEU A 701 -3.46 -26.35 -36.69
CA LEU A 701 -4.56 -27.30 -36.61
C LEU A 701 -4.09 -28.60 -35.94
N PRO A 702 -4.94 -29.29 -35.14
CA PRO A 702 -4.62 -30.61 -34.58
C PRO A 702 -4.14 -31.58 -35.68
N PRO A 703 -3.05 -32.35 -35.46
CA PRO A 703 -2.36 -32.60 -34.18
C PRO A 703 -1.27 -31.57 -33.82
N TRP A 704 -1.27 -30.39 -34.46
CA TRP A 704 -0.30 -29.30 -34.31
C TRP A 704 1.13 -29.75 -34.58
N THR A 705 1.32 -30.41 -35.71
CA THR A 705 2.63 -30.91 -36.13
C THR A 705 3.59 -29.75 -36.35
N THR A 706 4.82 -29.89 -35.86
CA THR A 706 5.90 -28.92 -36.04
C THR A 706 7.16 -29.64 -36.51
N ALA A 707 7.70 -29.23 -37.66
CA ALA A 707 9.01 -29.66 -38.12
C ALA A 707 10.06 -28.66 -37.63
N LEU A 708 11.05 -29.15 -36.90
CA LEU A 708 12.16 -28.38 -36.37
C LEU A 708 13.46 -28.90 -36.97
N ALA A 709 14.35 -27.98 -37.34
CA ALA A 709 15.68 -28.31 -37.81
C ALA A 709 16.71 -27.37 -37.21
N ALA A 710 17.90 -27.88 -36.90
CA ALA A 710 18.99 -27.10 -36.35
C ALA A 710 20.34 -27.63 -36.77
N THR A 711 21.31 -26.71 -36.83
CA THR A 711 22.73 -27.04 -36.88
C THR A 711 23.27 -26.97 -35.47
N LEU A 712 23.92 -28.04 -35.00
CA LEU A 712 24.34 -28.19 -33.61
C LEU A 712 25.82 -27.86 -33.43
N ASP A 713 26.14 -27.20 -32.32
CA ASP A 713 27.51 -27.16 -31.80
C ASP A 713 27.93 -28.52 -31.19
N PRO A 714 29.23 -28.75 -30.92
CA PRO A 714 29.70 -30.03 -30.38
C PRO A 714 29.07 -30.44 -29.04
N GLY A 715 28.77 -29.48 -28.16
CA GLY A 715 28.15 -29.74 -26.85
C GLY A 715 26.67 -30.12 -26.99
N GLN A 716 25.94 -29.44 -27.87
CA GLN A 716 24.56 -29.76 -28.23
C GLN A 716 24.46 -31.11 -28.94
N ALA A 717 25.37 -31.40 -29.89
CA ALA A 717 25.42 -32.69 -30.58
C ALA A 717 25.67 -33.85 -29.60
N ALA A 718 26.57 -33.67 -28.63
CA ALA A 718 26.82 -34.65 -27.58
C ALA A 718 25.57 -34.87 -26.70
N ALA A 719 24.86 -33.81 -26.33
CA ALA A 719 23.62 -33.91 -25.56
C ALA A 719 22.50 -34.63 -26.34
N VAL A 720 22.34 -34.33 -27.63
CA VAL A 720 21.38 -35.01 -28.50
C VAL A 720 21.72 -36.50 -28.63
N LYS A 721 22.98 -36.86 -28.88
CA LYS A 721 23.41 -38.27 -28.94
C LYS A 721 23.12 -39.01 -27.63
N ALA A 722 23.44 -38.38 -26.50
CA ALA A 722 23.15 -38.96 -25.19
C ALA A 722 21.65 -39.22 -25.02
N ALA A 723 20.79 -38.26 -25.38
CA ALA A 723 19.34 -38.43 -25.32
C ALA A 723 18.82 -39.54 -26.26
N LEU A 724 19.32 -39.60 -27.50
CA LEU A 724 18.96 -40.64 -28.48
C LEU A 724 19.38 -42.05 -28.02
N SER A 725 20.42 -42.15 -27.19
CA SER A 725 20.85 -43.39 -26.54
C SER A 725 20.06 -43.74 -25.26
N GLY A 726 19.05 -42.94 -24.90
CA GLY A 726 18.21 -43.15 -23.71
C GLY A 726 18.65 -42.39 -22.45
N THR A 727 19.63 -41.49 -22.53
CA THR A 727 20.05 -40.69 -21.38
C THR A 727 19.06 -39.54 -21.13
N ARG A 728 18.30 -39.63 -20.04
CA ARG A 728 17.38 -38.58 -19.58
C ARG A 728 18.11 -37.28 -19.21
N GLY A 729 17.37 -36.18 -19.26
CA GLY A 729 17.82 -34.85 -18.84
C GLY A 729 18.82 -34.20 -19.79
N ARG A 730 18.84 -34.64 -21.06
CA ARG A 730 19.79 -34.16 -22.09
C ARG A 730 19.11 -33.44 -23.24
N LEU A 731 17.90 -33.84 -23.60
CA LEU A 731 17.12 -33.24 -24.67
C LEU A 731 15.64 -33.28 -24.28
N ARG A 732 14.93 -32.16 -24.43
CA ARG A 732 13.51 -32.06 -24.10
C ARG A 732 12.73 -31.32 -25.18
N LEU A 733 11.47 -31.68 -25.33
CA LEU A 733 10.48 -30.93 -26.08
C LEU A 733 9.69 -30.03 -25.14
N VAL A 734 9.47 -28.80 -25.57
CA VAL A 734 8.66 -27.80 -24.87
C VAL A 734 7.55 -27.33 -25.81
N GLY A 735 6.31 -27.38 -25.33
CA GLY A 735 5.15 -26.84 -26.00
C GLY A 735 4.49 -25.78 -25.13
N GLU A 736 4.38 -24.57 -25.65
CA GLU A 736 3.66 -23.45 -25.02
C GLU A 736 2.35 -23.24 -25.76
N LEU A 737 1.24 -23.32 -25.04
CA LEU A 737 -0.10 -23.23 -25.61
C LEU A 737 -1.03 -22.35 -24.77
N ASP A 738 -1.96 -21.68 -25.44
CA ASP A 738 -3.07 -20.99 -24.80
C ASP A 738 -4.28 -21.95 -24.77
N ALA A 739 -4.58 -22.48 -23.58
CA ALA A 739 -5.74 -23.31 -23.32
C ALA A 739 -6.95 -22.47 -22.89
N PRO A 740 -8.19 -23.01 -22.94
CA PRO A 740 -9.37 -22.31 -22.44
C PRO A 740 -9.27 -21.85 -20.96
N ALA A 741 -8.47 -22.54 -20.14
CA ALA A 741 -8.23 -22.20 -18.73
C ALA A 741 -7.05 -21.22 -18.51
N GLY A 742 -6.29 -20.86 -19.56
CA GLY A 742 -5.11 -20.01 -19.48
C GLY A 742 -3.88 -20.57 -20.21
N PRO A 743 -2.75 -19.85 -20.16
CA PRO A 743 -1.49 -20.30 -20.77
C PRO A 743 -0.88 -21.49 -20.02
N GLU A 744 -0.37 -22.46 -20.77
CA GLU A 744 0.16 -23.73 -20.27
C GLU A 744 1.49 -24.07 -20.94
N ILE A 745 2.41 -24.64 -20.16
CA ILE A 745 3.71 -25.12 -20.64
C ILE A 745 3.79 -26.63 -20.41
N ARG A 746 4.03 -27.37 -21.49
CA ARG A 746 4.19 -28.83 -21.46
C ARG A 746 5.60 -29.21 -21.84
N VAL A 747 6.25 -30.02 -21.01
CA VAL A 747 7.64 -30.44 -21.18
C VAL A 747 7.73 -31.96 -21.19
N ARG A 748 8.46 -32.53 -22.15
CA ARG A 748 8.74 -33.97 -22.24
C ARG A 748 10.21 -34.21 -22.53
N ASP A 749 10.83 -35.11 -21.76
CA ASP A 749 12.18 -35.58 -22.07
C ASP A 749 12.14 -36.47 -23.31
N VAL A 750 13.08 -36.27 -24.24
CA VAL A 750 13.10 -37.04 -25.49
C VAL A 750 13.44 -38.51 -25.23
N ALA A 751 14.25 -38.84 -24.21
CA ALA A 751 14.56 -40.23 -23.90
C ALA A 751 13.30 -41.04 -23.55
N ASP A 752 12.35 -40.43 -22.83
CA ASP A 752 11.07 -41.06 -22.47
C ASP A 752 10.14 -41.25 -23.69
N LEU A 753 10.35 -40.50 -24.77
CA LEU A 753 9.58 -40.59 -26.01
C LEU A 753 10.16 -41.62 -27.01
N LEU A 754 11.38 -42.10 -26.76
CA LEU A 754 12.06 -43.09 -27.58
C LEU A 754 11.91 -44.52 -27.04
N GLU A 755 11.52 -44.69 -25.79
CA GLU A 755 11.22 -46.01 -25.24
C GLU A 755 9.98 -46.59 -25.95
N PRO A 756 10.05 -47.83 -26.48
CA PRO A 756 8.85 -48.48 -27.01
C PRO A 756 7.85 -48.63 -25.87
N THR A 757 6.69 -47.99 -26.01
CA THR A 757 5.52 -48.17 -25.13
C THR A 757 5.29 -49.67 -24.95
N ARG A 758 5.66 -50.20 -23.78
CA ARG A 758 5.39 -51.58 -23.37
C ARG A 758 3.93 -51.76 -23.02
#